data_AF-A0A0V0TGS6-F1
#
_entry.id   AF-A0A0V0TGS6-F1
#
_cell.length_a   1.000
_cell.length_b   1.000
_cell.length_c   1.000
_cell.angle_alpha   90.00
_cell.angle_beta   90.00
_cell.angle_gamma   90.00
#
_symmetry.space_group_name_H-M   'P 1'
#
loop_
_entity.id
_entity.type
_entity.pdbx_description
1 polymer ?
#
loop_
_entity_poly.entity_id
_entity_poly.type
_entity_poly.pdbx_seq_one_letter_code
_entity_poly.pdbx_strand_id
1 'polypeptide(L)'
;MTNFSSVNVSNFQNGEKNFPLRKKDLDAGAKRVHMYGKELDGDHPGFKDNNYRKRRMEIAKIAQEFRYGDEIPDVEYTQEETSTWRAVYTQLKMLHQNYACKRYLRNFSKLEQQRLFSEEKVPQLKDVSNFLKDCTGFEIYPVEGYLSAKDFLAGLAFRVFHTTQYVRHPSDPFYSPEPDVCHELLGHVPMFADPEFAQLSQEIGLASLGASETDINNLAKIYFFTAEFGVIVEDDQIKAYGAGLLSSAAELKNTMEQNKKFKTFDVNTILQTDCIISDYQNAYFVSLNIQDVIQHVRLFARTITRSLPVRYNAFIEEVEVLDNVEKLFQAVDNLKHEITCIRNVIYEMSEFTKLNANYRSGVDECAIKFNEKYENANFQGPWLSTNEDVTAFEKPFKCAILRNFLTGSNMNEYFHILRKEILDSKPVLKEKDLFKFYQTKDFSALSSPAVEKLKSVFYGPVKEWFSKVTGIPLDDRVALAAQVYSHGNYLLCHDDRVGGRRIAFILNFTENSWTPDDGGLLELLECETEQYPMKVKHTVVPSENVLTCFEVVLQSFHQVSEIRSKTKKRFSIQGWYHGSEIEYPMSLRSLSSLHQSIDEPIDMHDADLKSFINSAYLDKEVISWLNGTFEKESKMDLMNFFKDDVYNAMYREICSNSILWKIYGPMQKRLYYVAEKNAFNAESCPTVSKVISFLKSKLMFNYLAELTGLDNLAVNKDVYYLDLSVGCGCKEEIRKFGSGCYSLIDADECTNSENEMLLEAIFHLVPEEWDEKYGGVTIFHLGEADEDEHGDNEYALPEYVNESNLLPNLLTLVYRDRAVPTFVKYVTKDVEHLEIPYFIDFNIKYVESQSMDTE
;
A
#
# COMPACT_ATOMS: atom_id res chain seq x y z
N MET A 1 10.48 -17.58 5.41
CA MET A 1 11.08 -17.96 6.71
C MET A 1 12.14 -16.95 7.10
N THR A 2 11.75 -15.97 7.90
CA THR A 2 12.64 -15.07 8.66
C THR A 2 12.01 -14.96 10.03
N ASN A 3 12.64 -15.52 11.07
CA ASN A 3 12.19 -15.37 12.45
C ASN A 3 12.19 -13.88 12.78
N PHE A 4 11.01 -13.27 12.97
CA PHE A 4 10.94 -12.00 13.68
C PHE A 4 11.22 -12.31 15.15
N SER A 5 12.48 -12.14 15.57
CA SER A 5 12.77 -12.07 16.99
C SER A 5 11.89 -10.99 17.59
N SER A 6 11.06 -11.40 18.56
CA SER A 6 10.24 -10.52 19.38
C SER A 6 11.04 -9.28 19.75
N VAL A 7 10.58 -8.11 19.30
CA VAL A 7 11.15 -6.83 19.68
C VAL A 7 10.94 -6.68 21.18
N ASN A 8 11.99 -7.00 21.96
CA ASN A 8 11.89 -7.05 23.41
C ASN A 8 11.95 -5.62 23.96
N VAL A 9 10.78 -5.03 24.21
CA VAL A 9 10.62 -3.61 24.56
C VAL A 9 11.41 -3.24 25.84
N SER A 10 11.64 -4.22 26.72
CA SER A 10 12.45 -4.07 27.94
C SER A 10 13.93 -3.73 27.66
N ASN A 11 14.47 -4.08 26.49
CA ASN A 11 15.83 -3.70 26.09
C ASN A 11 15.93 -2.23 25.61
N PHE A 12 14.82 -1.57 25.25
CA PHE A 12 14.86 -0.20 24.74
C PHE A 12 15.21 0.85 25.80
N GLN A 13 14.86 0.59 27.06
CA GLN A 13 15.11 1.54 28.15
C GLN A 13 16.56 1.52 28.66
N ASN A 14 17.31 0.44 28.41
CA ASN A 14 18.68 0.23 28.90
C ASN A 14 19.74 0.05 27.79
N GLY A 15 19.37 0.19 26.51
CA GLY A 15 20.31 0.04 25.39
C GLY A 15 21.39 1.13 25.39
N GLU A 16 22.67 0.74 25.37
CA GLU A 16 23.77 1.70 25.25
C GLU A 16 23.68 2.47 23.92
N LYS A 17 23.57 3.80 24.01
CA LYS A 17 23.62 4.73 22.86
C LYS A 17 25.07 4.91 22.40
N ASN A 18 25.67 3.86 21.83
CA ASN A 18 27.06 3.86 21.36
C ASN A 18 27.16 4.05 19.84
N PHE A 19 26.41 5.02 19.30
CA PHE A 19 26.42 5.45 17.91
C PHE A 19 26.02 6.95 17.82
N PRO A 20 26.46 7.68 16.78
CA PRO A 20 26.17 9.11 16.61
C PRO A 20 24.68 9.36 16.39
N LEU A 21 24.14 10.43 17.00
CA LEU A 21 22.76 10.87 16.79
C LEU A 21 22.69 12.16 15.96
N ARG A 22 23.78 12.92 15.93
CA ARG A 22 23.91 14.18 15.18
C ARG A 22 25.18 14.15 14.34
N LYS A 23 25.20 14.88 13.22
CA LYS A 23 26.41 14.98 12.36
C LYS A 23 27.67 15.38 13.12
N LYS A 24 27.57 16.30 14.08
CA LYS A 24 28.70 16.71 14.94
C LYS A 24 29.32 15.56 15.76
N ASP A 25 28.55 14.51 16.03
CA ASP A 25 29.03 13.37 16.81
C ASP A 25 29.98 12.49 15.97
N LEU A 26 29.98 12.65 14.64
CA LEU A 26 30.90 11.96 13.71
C LEU A 26 32.36 12.37 13.92
N ASP A 27 32.62 13.59 14.42
CA ASP A 27 33.99 14.09 14.69
C ASP A 27 34.80 13.16 15.60
N ALA A 28 34.13 12.44 16.51
CA ALA A 28 34.79 11.48 17.38
C ALA A 28 35.25 10.23 16.61
N GLY A 29 34.45 9.76 15.65
CA GLY A 29 34.76 8.63 14.78
C GLY A 29 35.81 8.98 13.73
N ALA A 30 35.72 10.15 13.10
CA ALA A 30 36.66 10.62 12.08
C ALA A 30 38.13 10.71 12.57
N LYS A 31 38.35 10.77 13.89
CA LYS A 31 39.70 10.81 14.50
C LYS A 31 40.28 9.43 14.85
N ARG A 32 39.49 8.35 14.74
CA ARG A 32 39.93 6.97 15.01
C ARG A 32 40.45 6.32 13.73
N VAL A 33 41.57 6.83 13.22
CA VAL A 33 42.23 6.29 12.03
C VAL A 33 43.07 5.08 12.42
N HIS A 34 42.87 3.95 11.73
CA HIS A 34 43.54 2.68 12.05
C HIS A 34 44.63 2.30 11.05
N MET A 35 44.54 2.75 9.78
CA MET A 35 45.51 2.44 8.73
C MET A 35 45.73 3.62 7.77
N TYR A 36 46.92 3.68 7.17
CA TYR A 36 47.31 4.66 6.14
C TYR A 36 47.08 6.14 6.50
N GLY A 37 47.14 6.47 7.80
CA GLY A 37 47.21 7.85 8.26
C GLY A 37 48.61 8.44 8.05
N LYS A 38 49.41 8.48 9.11
CA LYS A 38 50.81 8.98 9.06
C LYS A 38 51.84 7.95 8.60
N GLU A 39 51.47 6.68 8.63
CA GLU A 39 52.37 5.54 8.40
C GLU A 39 51.98 4.83 7.09
N LEU A 40 53.00 4.46 6.31
CA LEU A 40 52.86 3.74 5.04
C LEU A 40 53.42 2.33 5.24
N ASP A 41 52.81 1.35 4.56
CA ASP A 41 53.30 -0.02 4.58
C ASP A 41 54.66 -0.16 3.86
N GLY A 42 55.42 -1.20 4.22
CA GLY A 42 56.79 -1.39 3.74
C GLY A 42 56.93 -1.60 2.22
N ASP A 43 55.86 -2.04 1.57
CA ASP A 43 55.72 -2.25 0.12
C ASP A 43 55.06 -1.05 -0.59
N HIS A 44 54.60 -0.03 0.14
CA HIS A 44 54.04 1.19 -0.43
C HIS A 44 55.11 1.94 -1.26
N PRO A 45 54.81 2.42 -2.48
CA PRO A 45 55.80 3.08 -3.34
C PRO A 45 56.42 4.33 -2.69
N GLY A 46 55.63 5.05 -1.88
CA GLY A 46 56.08 6.20 -1.10
C GLY A 46 56.79 5.89 0.23
N PHE A 47 56.98 4.62 0.62
CA PHE A 47 57.56 4.26 1.94
C PHE A 47 58.97 4.85 2.16
N LYS A 48 59.78 4.85 1.10
CA LYS A 48 61.16 5.40 1.10
C LYS A 48 61.24 6.83 0.58
N ASP A 49 60.13 7.44 0.16
CA ASP A 49 60.08 8.81 -0.32
C ASP A 49 59.75 9.77 0.84
N ASN A 50 60.78 10.45 1.33
CA ASN A 50 60.63 11.41 2.44
C ASN A 50 59.79 12.63 2.07
N ASN A 51 59.79 13.06 0.80
CA ASN A 51 59.00 14.20 0.35
C ASN A 51 57.53 13.82 0.31
N TYR A 52 57.20 12.65 -0.23
CA TYR A 52 55.85 12.12 -0.25
C TYR A 52 55.29 11.93 1.18
N ARG A 53 56.09 11.36 2.09
CA ARG A 53 55.71 11.21 3.50
C ARG A 53 55.46 12.54 4.20
N LYS A 54 56.30 13.54 3.95
CA LYS A 54 56.10 14.89 4.47
C LYS A 54 54.79 15.49 3.96
N ARG A 55 54.54 15.36 2.65
CA ARG A 55 53.31 15.84 2.02
C ARG A 55 52.06 15.16 2.59
N ARG A 56 52.11 13.85 2.83
CA ARG A 56 51.04 13.10 3.51
C ARG A 56 50.74 13.64 4.91
N MET A 57 51.77 13.93 5.71
CA MET A 57 51.59 14.52 7.04
C MET A 57 50.96 15.93 6.99
N GLU A 58 51.33 16.75 6.01
CA GLU A 58 50.75 18.09 5.81
C GLU A 58 49.25 18.00 5.53
N ILE A 59 48.83 17.11 4.61
CA ILE A 59 47.42 16.91 4.27
C ILE A 59 46.64 16.26 5.43
N ALA A 60 47.24 15.27 6.11
CA ALA A 60 46.62 14.63 7.27
C ALA A 60 46.32 15.63 8.39
N LYS A 61 47.16 16.65 8.58
CA LYS A 61 46.93 17.71 9.57
C LYS A 61 45.65 18.49 9.29
N ILE A 62 45.33 18.75 8.02
CA ILE A 62 44.08 19.43 7.61
C ILE A 62 42.87 18.62 8.08
N ALA A 63 42.87 17.30 7.84
CA ALA A 63 41.80 16.42 8.31
C ALA A 63 41.71 16.33 9.84
N GLN A 64 42.85 16.34 10.56
CA GLN A 64 42.88 16.32 12.03
C GLN A 64 42.32 17.59 12.68
N GLU A 65 42.48 18.74 12.01
CA GLU A 65 42.04 20.03 12.51
C GLU A 65 40.55 20.30 12.22
N PHE A 66 40.02 19.75 11.11
CA PHE A 66 38.61 19.89 10.71
C PHE A 66 37.62 19.39 11.78
N ARG A 67 36.54 20.15 12.00
CA ARG A 67 35.37 19.77 12.81
C ARG A 67 34.09 19.98 12.02
N TYR A 68 33.05 19.22 12.33
CA TYR A 68 31.73 19.48 11.79
C TYR A 68 31.30 20.93 12.02
N GLY A 69 30.83 21.58 10.95
CA GLY A 69 30.42 22.98 10.94
C GLY A 69 31.52 23.95 10.53
N ASP A 70 32.78 23.52 10.51
CA ASP A 70 33.86 24.29 9.90
C ASP A 70 33.76 24.24 8.37
N GLU A 71 34.29 25.26 7.72
CA GLU A 71 34.50 25.24 6.27
C GLU A 71 35.69 24.33 5.94
N ILE A 72 35.53 23.42 4.97
CA ILE A 72 36.60 22.49 4.57
C ILE A 72 37.77 23.30 4.00
N PRO A 73 39.00 23.20 4.57
CA PRO A 73 40.14 23.98 4.10
C PRO A 73 40.59 23.56 2.70
N ASP A 74 41.00 24.55 1.90
CA ASP A 74 41.60 24.28 0.59
C ASP A 74 42.99 23.64 0.72
N VAL A 75 43.29 22.71 -0.19
CA VAL A 75 44.59 22.07 -0.34
C VAL A 75 45.30 22.67 -1.57
N GLU A 76 46.45 23.29 -1.35
CA GLU A 76 47.34 23.71 -2.43
C GLU A 76 48.06 22.49 -3.00
N TYR A 77 47.50 21.86 -4.03
CA TYR A 77 48.11 20.73 -4.74
C TYR A 77 49.34 21.18 -5.54
N THR A 78 50.40 20.38 -5.47
CA THR A 78 51.64 20.60 -6.22
C THR A 78 51.44 20.32 -7.72
N GLN A 79 52.40 20.78 -8.54
CA GLN A 79 52.39 20.50 -9.97
C GLN A 79 52.53 18.99 -10.28
N GLU A 80 53.26 18.25 -9.46
CA GLU A 80 53.42 16.79 -9.59
C GLU A 80 52.08 16.08 -9.29
N GLU A 81 51.43 16.43 -8.17
CA GLU A 81 50.09 15.94 -7.81
C GLU A 81 49.06 16.24 -8.90
N THR A 82 49.08 17.45 -9.46
CA THR A 82 48.22 17.86 -10.56
C THR A 82 48.52 17.07 -11.84
N SER A 83 49.78 16.75 -12.10
CA SER A 83 50.18 15.95 -13.27
C SER A 83 49.75 14.49 -13.13
N THR A 84 49.86 13.92 -11.92
CA THR A 84 49.34 12.58 -11.60
C THR A 84 47.82 12.52 -11.76
N TRP A 85 47.10 13.51 -11.22
CA TRP A 85 45.66 13.66 -11.43
C TRP A 85 45.30 13.73 -12.92
N ARG A 86 45.99 14.59 -13.70
CA ARG A 86 45.76 14.72 -15.14
C ARG A 86 45.88 13.36 -15.84
N ALA A 87 46.95 12.60 -15.54
CA ALA A 87 47.17 11.28 -16.13
C ALA A 87 46.02 10.30 -15.82
N VAL A 88 45.58 10.23 -14.56
CA VAL A 88 44.47 9.38 -14.11
C VAL A 88 43.15 9.81 -14.75
N TYR A 89 42.86 11.10 -14.70
CA TYR A 89 41.65 11.71 -15.26
C TYR A 89 41.48 11.41 -16.74
N THR A 90 42.50 11.71 -17.55
CA THR A 90 42.45 11.53 -19.00
C THR A 90 42.24 10.06 -19.36
N GLN A 91 42.95 9.15 -18.69
CA GLN A 91 42.84 7.71 -18.97
C GLN A 91 41.48 7.14 -18.56
N LEU A 92 41.00 7.45 -17.36
CA LEU A 92 39.71 6.96 -16.86
C LEU A 92 38.55 7.54 -17.66
N LYS A 93 38.58 8.83 -18.02
CA LYS A 93 37.53 9.46 -18.82
C LYS A 93 37.31 8.72 -20.15
N MET A 94 38.37 8.27 -20.81
CA MET A 94 38.25 7.46 -22.04
C MET A 94 37.59 6.10 -21.78
N LEU A 95 37.95 5.43 -20.68
CA LEU A 95 37.38 4.13 -20.31
C LEU A 95 35.93 4.24 -19.86
N HIS A 96 35.58 5.27 -19.09
CA HIS A 96 34.23 5.50 -18.57
C HIS A 96 33.19 5.60 -19.69
N GLN A 97 33.53 6.24 -20.82
CA GLN A 97 32.61 6.33 -21.97
C GLN A 97 32.13 4.96 -22.48
N ASN A 98 32.95 3.92 -22.32
CA ASN A 98 32.63 2.58 -22.77
C ASN A 98 32.06 1.70 -21.66
N TYR A 99 32.52 1.88 -20.42
CA TYR A 99 32.31 0.92 -19.34
C TYR A 99 31.52 1.44 -18.14
N ALA A 100 31.42 2.74 -17.91
CA ALA A 100 30.63 3.28 -16.80
C ALA A 100 29.14 3.32 -17.13
N CYS A 101 28.28 3.22 -16.10
CA CYS A 101 26.84 3.32 -16.29
C CYS A 101 26.40 4.75 -16.66
N LYS A 102 25.20 4.92 -17.26
CA LYS A 102 24.70 6.24 -17.66
C LYS A 102 24.58 7.21 -16.50
N ARG A 103 24.24 6.73 -15.29
CA ARG A 103 24.10 7.56 -14.08
C ARG A 103 25.41 8.25 -13.73
N TYR A 104 26.49 7.48 -13.69
CA TYR A 104 27.85 7.97 -13.51
C TYR A 104 28.20 9.01 -14.58
N LEU A 105 28.03 8.67 -15.87
CA LEU A 105 28.38 9.56 -16.99
C LEU A 105 27.62 10.88 -16.98
N ARG A 106 26.32 10.83 -16.65
CA ARG A 106 25.46 12.02 -16.51
C ARG A 106 25.99 12.95 -15.42
N ASN A 107 26.33 12.42 -14.26
CA ASN A 107 26.77 13.23 -13.12
C ASN A 107 28.22 13.70 -13.28
N PHE A 108 29.09 12.89 -13.87
CA PHE A 108 30.44 13.31 -14.27
C PHE A 108 30.39 14.50 -15.22
N SER A 109 29.49 14.47 -16.22
CA SER A 109 29.30 15.60 -17.13
C SER A 109 28.83 16.87 -16.41
N LYS A 110 27.96 16.76 -15.39
CA LYS A 110 27.54 17.92 -14.59
C LYS A 110 28.72 18.53 -13.81
N LEU A 111 29.58 17.70 -13.23
CA LEU A 111 30.79 18.15 -12.53
C LEU A 111 31.75 18.91 -13.47
N GLU A 112 31.91 18.45 -14.71
CA GLU A 112 32.69 19.17 -15.72
C GLU A 112 32.03 20.48 -16.15
N GLN A 113 30.71 20.47 -16.37
CA GLN A 113 29.94 21.67 -16.78
C GLN A 113 30.01 22.78 -15.73
N GLN A 114 30.00 22.41 -14.45
CA GLN A 114 30.17 23.34 -13.33
C GLN A 114 31.65 23.69 -13.06
N ARG A 115 32.58 23.18 -13.88
CA ARG A 115 34.04 23.40 -13.77
C ARG A 115 34.63 22.91 -12.44
N LEU A 116 33.95 21.97 -11.79
CA LEU A 116 34.46 21.30 -10.60
C LEU A 116 35.50 20.26 -10.98
N PHE A 117 35.24 19.51 -12.07
CA PHE A 117 36.18 18.51 -12.60
C PHE A 117 36.83 19.04 -13.87
N SER A 118 38.16 18.92 -13.94
CA SER A 118 38.95 19.20 -15.12
C SER A 118 40.28 18.45 -15.03
N GLU A 119 40.96 18.26 -16.15
CA GLU A 119 42.29 17.66 -16.18
C GLU A 119 43.39 18.61 -15.64
N GLU A 120 43.08 19.90 -15.48
CA GLU A 120 44.04 20.96 -15.16
C GLU A 120 44.17 21.26 -13.65
N LYS A 121 43.22 20.82 -12.83
CA LYS A 121 43.19 21.10 -11.39
C LYS A 121 42.53 19.96 -10.62
N VAL A 122 43.18 19.54 -9.52
CA VAL A 122 42.57 18.62 -8.55
C VAL A 122 41.40 19.33 -7.84
N PRO A 123 40.17 18.77 -7.86
CA PRO A 123 39.01 19.40 -7.24
C PRO A 123 39.17 19.57 -5.72
N GLN A 124 38.65 20.67 -5.17
CA GLN A 124 38.64 20.93 -3.74
C GLN A 124 37.42 20.26 -3.11
N LEU A 125 37.59 19.62 -1.94
CA LEU A 125 36.50 18.89 -1.28
C LEU A 125 35.35 19.81 -0.91
N LYS A 126 35.63 21.06 -0.51
CA LYS A 126 34.62 22.08 -0.22
C LYS A 126 33.62 22.26 -1.37
N ASP A 127 34.11 22.49 -2.58
CA ASP A 127 33.26 22.76 -3.74
C ASP A 127 32.47 21.51 -4.14
N VAL A 128 33.10 20.34 -4.05
CA VAL A 128 32.45 19.05 -4.34
C VAL A 128 31.39 18.70 -3.29
N SER A 129 31.64 18.98 -2.01
CA SER A 129 30.67 18.76 -0.93
C SER A 129 29.44 19.63 -1.11
N ASN A 130 29.62 20.91 -1.48
CA ASN A 130 28.50 21.80 -1.78
C ASN A 130 27.67 21.28 -2.96
N PHE A 131 28.34 20.81 -4.03
CA PHE A 131 27.65 20.21 -5.17
C PHE A 131 26.84 18.96 -4.80
N LEU A 132 27.41 18.05 -4.01
CA LEU A 132 26.72 16.84 -3.57
C LEU A 132 25.53 17.18 -2.66
N LYS A 133 25.67 18.19 -1.81
CA LYS A 133 24.61 18.65 -0.92
C LYS A 133 23.42 19.16 -1.71
N ASP A 134 23.67 19.95 -2.75
CA ASP A 134 22.63 20.47 -3.65
C ASP A 134 21.97 19.36 -4.49
N CYS A 135 22.69 18.28 -4.81
CA CYS A 135 22.15 17.18 -5.61
C CYS A 135 21.32 16.17 -4.80
N THR A 136 21.85 15.71 -3.67
CA THR A 136 21.33 14.55 -2.93
C THR A 136 21.40 14.72 -1.42
N GLY A 137 21.83 15.88 -0.92
CA GLY A 137 22.09 16.10 0.50
C GLY A 137 23.32 15.34 1.03
N PHE A 138 24.13 14.73 0.16
CA PHE A 138 25.40 14.13 0.54
C PHE A 138 26.47 15.20 0.78
N GLU A 139 27.34 14.98 1.75
CA GLU A 139 28.48 15.81 2.04
C GLU A 139 29.73 14.94 2.11
N ILE A 140 30.90 15.52 1.84
CA ILE A 140 32.18 14.83 1.97
C ILE A 140 33.05 15.53 2.99
N TYR A 141 33.61 14.78 3.96
CA TYR A 141 34.47 15.33 5.01
C TYR A 141 35.90 14.82 4.91
N PRO A 142 36.90 15.67 5.13
CA PRO A 142 38.30 15.25 5.07
C PRO A 142 38.61 14.23 6.16
N VAL A 143 39.24 13.12 5.78
CA VAL A 143 39.76 12.11 6.72
C VAL A 143 41.24 11.84 6.45
N GLU A 144 41.99 11.56 7.51
CA GLU A 144 43.44 11.33 7.42
C GLU A 144 43.78 9.96 6.79
N GLY A 145 42.91 8.96 6.93
CA GLY A 145 43.13 7.61 6.44
C GLY A 145 41.93 6.70 6.75
N TYR A 146 42.17 5.39 6.83
CA TYR A 146 41.10 4.41 7.01
C TYR A 146 40.48 4.47 8.40
N LEU A 147 39.16 4.62 8.41
CA LEU A 147 38.33 4.47 9.60
C LEU A 147 37.97 3.01 9.83
N SER A 148 37.52 2.70 11.06
CA SER A 148 36.84 1.43 11.31
C SER A 148 35.57 1.33 10.45
N ALA A 149 35.17 0.12 10.07
CA ALA A 149 33.90 -0.09 9.34
C ALA A 149 32.71 0.54 10.08
N LYS A 150 32.71 0.47 11.42
CA LYS A 150 31.70 1.11 12.26
C LYS A 150 31.63 2.63 12.05
N ASP A 151 32.78 3.30 12.10
CA ASP A 151 32.85 4.77 12.02
C ASP A 151 32.59 5.28 10.59
N PHE A 152 33.08 4.55 9.59
CA PHE A 152 32.82 4.85 8.19
C PHE A 152 31.33 4.73 7.84
N LEU A 153 30.72 3.58 8.14
CA LEU A 153 29.30 3.33 7.83
C LEU A 153 28.38 4.26 8.63
N ALA A 154 28.75 4.62 9.86
CA ALA A 154 28.00 5.60 10.64
C ALA A 154 27.92 6.97 9.94
N GLY A 155 28.96 7.40 9.22
CA GLY A 155 28.92 8.61 8.39
C GLY A 155 27.84 8.54 7.30
N LEU A 156 27.75 7.39 6.62
CA LEU A 156 26.77 7.20 5.54
C LEU A 156 25.33 7.36 6.01
N ALA A 157 25.02 7.03 7.27
CA ALA A 157 23.69 7.22 7.85
C ALA A 157 23.24 8.70 7.81
N PHE A 158 24.19 9.63 7.89
CA PHE A 158 23.99 11.07 7.80
C PHE A 158 24.25 11.64 6.40
N ARG A 159 24.39 10.77 5.39
CA ARG A 159 24.85 11.14 4.05
C ARG A 159 26.22 11.84 4.06
N VAL A 160 27.10 11.46 4.99
CA VAL A 160 28.47 11.97 5.06
C VAL A 160 29.43 10.87 4.63
N PHE A 161 30.22 11.16 3.61
CA PHE A 161 31.28 10.28 3.14
C PHE A 161 32.64 10.84 3.54
N HIS A 162 33.47 10.04 4.19
CA HIS A 162 34.79 10.47 4.64
C HIS A 162 35.80 10.27 3.50
N THR A 163 36.45 11.36 3.08
CA THR A 163 37.25 11.44 1.85
C THR A 163 38.70 11.80 2.18
N THR A 164 39.64 11.02 1.65
CA THR A 164 41.06 11.38 1.72
C THR A 164 41.40 12.50 0.74
N GLN A 165 42.44 13.28 1.04
CA GLN A 165 42.83 14.45 0.24
C GLN A 165 44.19 14.31 -0.45
N TYR A 166 44.98 13.30 -0.11
CA TYR A 166 46.28 13.09 -0.72
C TYR A 166 46.15 12.44 -2.09
N VAL A 167 47.10 12.72 -2.99
CA VAL A 167 47.20 12.06 -4.30
C VAL A 167 48.10 10.83 -4.17
N ARG A 168 47.79 9.75 -4.89
CA ARG A 168 48.63 8.55 -5.00
C ARG A 168 50.04 8.87 -5.50
N HIS A 169 50.97 7.96 -5.24
CA HIS A 169 52.38 8.16 -5.59
C HIS A 169 52.59 8.26 -7.11
N PRO A 170 53.36 9.24 -7.62
CA PRO A 170 53.50 9.50 -9.06
C PRO A 170 54.25 8.41 -9.84
N SER A 171 54.95 7.48 -9.17
CA SER A 171 55.67 6.39 -9.84
C SER A 171 54.76 5.41 -10.58
N ASP A 172 53.51 5.28 -10.16
CA ASP A 172 52.50 4.46 -10.84
C ASP A 172 51.11 5.08 -10.71
N PRO A 173 50.75 6.07 -11.55
CA PRO A 173 49.46 6.76 -11.46
C PRO A 173 48.25 5.83 -11.66
N PHE A 174 48.40 4.70 -12.35
CA PHE A 174 47.28 3.84 -12.72
C PHE A 174 46.97 2.74 -11.70
N TYR A 175 47.74 2.68 -10.60
CA TYR A 175 47.55 1.78 -9.47
C TYR A 175 47.62 2.56 -8.15
N SER A 176 46.81 2.17 -7.16
CA SER A 176 46.91 2.70 -5.81
C SER A 176 46.61 1.59 -4.81
N PRO A 177 47.47 1.34 -3.80
CA PRO A 177 47.20 0.38 -2.73
C PRO A 177 46.18 0.90 -1.69
N GLU A 178 45.86 2.21 -1.74
CA GLU A 178 44.99 2.92 -0.81
C GLU A 178 44.06 3.89 -1.57
N PRO A 179 42.86 4.22 -1.04
CA PRO A 179 41.96 5.19 -1.64
C PRO A 179 42.54 6.60 -1.46
N ASP A 180 43.10 7.13 -2.53
CA ASP A 180 43.57 8.50 -2.63
C ASP A 180 42.47 9.42 -3.16
N VAL A 181 42.68 10.74 -3.16
CA VAL A 181 41.68 11.71 -3.63
C VAL A 181 41.25 11.45 -5.09
N CYS A 182 42.10 10.84 -5.93
CA CYS A 182 41.69 10.44 -7.27
C CYS A 182 40.62 9.34 -7.24
N HIS A 183 40.77 8.34 -6.37
CA HIS A 183 39.75 7.29 -6.17
C HIS A 183 38.44 7.88 -5.68
N GLU A 184 38.50 8.75 -4.67
CA GLU A 184 37.29 9.31 -4.05
C GLU A 184 36.51 10.18 -5.05
N LEU A 185 37.21 11.08 -5.74
CA LEU A 185 36.58 12.01 -6.67
C LEU A 185 36.16 11.35 -7.98
N LEU A 186 36.96 10.46 -8.57
CA LEU A 186 36.63 9.83 -9.85
C LEU A 186 35.85 8.52 -9.71
N GLY A 187 35.81 7.93 -8.52
CA GLY A 187 35.01 6.74 -8.24
C GLY A 187 33.66 7.09 -7.64
N HIS A 188 33.67 7.67 -6.44
CA HIS A 188 32.47 7.82 -5.61
C HIS A 188 31.60 9.02 -5.98
N VAL A 189 32.20 10.21 -6.12
CA VAL A 189 31.46 11.49 -6.20
C VAL A 189 30.38 11.49 -7.29
N PRO A 190 30.61 11.02 -8.54
CA PRO A 190 29.56 11.02 -9.55
C PRO A 190 28.38 10.11 -9.18
N MET A 191 28.62 9.04 -8.43
CA MET A 191 27.55 8.16 -7.95
C MET A 191 26.83 8.74 -6.73
N PHE A 192 27.50 9.41 -5.80
CA PHE A 192 26.81 10.11 -4.70
C PHE A 192 25.90 11.26 -5.16
N ALA A 193 26.15 11.81 -6.35
CA ALA A 193 25.23 12.76 -7.00
C ALA A 193 23.98 12.10 -7.61
N ASP A 194 23.86 10.77 -7.59
CA ASP A 194 22.65 10.04 -7.98
C ASP A 194 21.76 9.76 -6.76
N PRO A 195 20.47 10.17 -6.76
CA PRO A 195 19.60 10.02 -5.60
C PRO A 195 19.40 8.58 -5.11
N GLU A 196 19.35 7.60 -6.02
CA GLU A 196 19.14 6.19 -5.64
C GLU A 196 20.40 5.62 -5.00
N PHE A 197 21.58 5.95 -5.54
CA PHE A 197 22.84 5.50 -4.96
C PHE A 197 23.15 6.17 -3.61
N ALA A 198 22.80 7.46 -3.46
CA ALA A 198 22.82 8.15 -2.18
C ALA A 198 21.91 7.45 -1.16
N GLN A 199 20.69 7.08 -1.56
CA GLN A 199 19.77 6.32 -0.71
C GLN A 199 20.34 4.95 -0.32
N LEU A 200 20.87 4.17 -1.26
CA LEU A 200 21.52 2.89 -0.98
C LEU A 200 22.61 3.03 0.08
N SER A 201 23.49 4.02 -0.09
CA SER A 201 24.60 4.27 0.83
C SER A 201 24.08 4.63 2.23
N GLN A 202 23.04 5.45 2.30
CA GLN A 202 22.40 5.82 3.56
C GLN A 202 21.70 4.65 4.26
N GLU A 203 21.04 3.77 3.51
CA GLU A 203 20.38 2.56 4.05
C GLU A 203 21.39 1.63 4.71
N ILE A 204 22.55 1.40 4.08
CA ILE A 204 23.66 0.64 4.67
C ILE A 204 24.14 1.33 5.96
N GLY A 205 24.30 2.66 5.94
CA GLY A 205 24.72 3.43 7.10
C GLY A 205 23.73 3.32 8.27
N LEU A 206 22.44 3.50 8.01
CA LEU A 206 21.38 3.40 9.04
C LEU A 206 21.25 2.00 9.61
N ALA A 207 21.47 0.97 8.80
CA ALA A 207 21.49 -0.42 9.24
C ALA A 207 22.68 -0.71 10.19
N SER A 208 23.79 0.02 10.05
CA SER A 208 24.99 -0.15 10.91
C SER A 208 24.84 0.44 12.31
N LEU A 209 23.93 1.41 12.52
CA LEU A 209 23.77 2.10 13.79
C LEU A 209 23.20 1.15 14.86
N GLY A 210 23.98 0.90 15.90
CA GLY A 210 23.61 0.00 17.00
C GLY A 210 23.68 -1.49 16.64
N ALA A 211 24.26 -1.84 15.49
CA ALA A 211 24.43 -3.22 15.06
C ALA A 211 25.64 -3.89 15.74
N SER A 212 25.65 -5.24 15.73
CA SER A 212 26.79 -6.02 16.22
C SER A 212 28.03 -5.84 15.32
N GLU A 213 29.22 -6.15 15.83
CA GLU A 213 30.46 -6.08 15.01
C GLU A 213 30.40 -7.03 13.81
N THR A 214 29.79 -8.21 13.97
CA THR A 214 29.56 -9.16 12.88
C THR A 214 28.67 -8.57 11.80
N ASP A 215 27.58 -7.91 12.18
CA ASP A 215 26.66 -7.28 11.23
C ASP A 215 27.28 -6.07 10.55
N ILE A 216 28.07 -5.27 11.27
CA ILE A 216 28.85 -4.16 10.70
C ILE A 216 29.82 -4.68 9.63
N ASN A 217 30.52 -5.78 9.90
CA ASN A 217 31.42 -6.39 8.92
C ASN A 217 30.66 -6.94 7.70
N ASN A 218 29.48 -7.52 7.90
CA ASN A 218 28.61 -7.96 6.82
C ASN A 218 28.12 -6.79 5.95
N LEU A 219 27.70 -5.69 6.58
CA LEU A 219 27.32 -4.45 5.88
C LEU A 219 28.49 -3.84 5.12
N ALA A 220 29.70 -3.87 5.69
CA ALA A 220 30.92 -3.41 5.02
C ALA A 220 31.23 -4.27 3.77
N LYS A 221 31.03 -5.60 3.83
CA LYS A 221 31.15 -6.47 2.66
C LYS A 221 30.10 -6.15 1.59
N ILE A 222 28.85 -5.91 2.00
CA ILE A 222 27.78 -5.51 1.07
C ILE A 222 28.15 -4.19 0.39
N TYR A 223 28.60 -3.19 1.15
CA TYR A 223 29.11 -1.93 0.63
C TYR A 223 30.26 -2.16 -0.36
N PHE A 224 31.24 -2.99 -0.01
CA PHE A 224 32.37 -3.30 -0.87
C PHE A 224 31.94 -3.92 -2.21
N PHE A 225 31.09 -4.95 -2.21
CA PHE A 225 30.65 -5.60 -3.45
C PHE A 225 29.56 -4.85 -4.22
N THR A 226 29.15 -3.66 -3.74
CA THR A 226 28.22 -2.76 -4.43
C THR A 226 28.89 -1.42 -4.73
N ALA A 227 29.06 -0.56 -3.73
CA ALA A 227 29.62 0.78 -3.87
C ALA A 227 31.09 0.80 -4.32
N GLU A 228 31.91 -0.21 -4.02
CA GLU A 228 33.31 -0.29 -4.50
C GLU A 228 33.45 -1.07 -5.81
N PHE A 229 32.86 -2.27 -5.91
CA PHE A 229 33.10 -3.20 -7.03
C PHE A 229 31.82 -3.69 -7.73
N GLY A 230 30.72 -2.95 -7.58
CA GLY A 230 29.44 -3.28 -8.20
C GLY A 230 29.38 -2.97 -9.70
N VAL A 231 28.63 -3.81 -10.41
CA VAL A 231 28.29 -3.64 -11.82
C VAL A 231 26.78 -3.78 -12.04
N ILE A 232 26.25 -3.17 -13.09
CA ILE A 232 24.81 -3.07 -13.38
C ILE A 232 24.52 -3.45 -14.82
N VAL A 233 23.34 -4.04 -15.08
CA VAL A 233 22.85 -4.26 -16.45
C VAL A 233 22.16 -3.00 -16.96
N GLU A 234 22.58 -2.53 -18.13
CA GLU A 234 22.01 -1.38 -18.82
C GLU A 234 22.05 -1.62 -20.33
N ASP A 235 20.90 -1.51 -21.00
CA ASP A 235 20.74 -1.79 -22.44
C ASP A 235 21.39 -3.14 -22.87
N ASP A 236 21.12 -4.21 -22.11
CA ASP A 236 21.70 -5.55 -22.30
C ASP A 236 23.23 -5.62 -22.20
N GLN A 237 23.88 -4.60 -21.64
CA GLN A 237 25.32 -4.55 -21.36
C GLN A 237 25.61 -4.41 -19.87
N ILE A 238 26.72 -5.01 -19.42
CA ILE A 238 27.21 -4.82 -18.05
C ILE A 238 28.06 -3.54 -18.01
N LYS A 239 27.75 -2.66 -17.06
CA LYS A 239 28.43 -1.38 -16.82
C LYS A 239 28.91 -1.30 -15.37
N ALA A 240 30.03 -0.61 -15.13
CA ALA A 240 30.54 -0.34 -13.79
C ALA A 240 29.78 0.83 -13.14
N TYR A 241 29.50 0.67 -11.85
CA TYR A 241 29.10 1.77 -10.98
C TYR A 241 29.92 1.82 -9.68
N GLY A 242 30.63 0.74 -9.33
CA GLY A 242 31.50 0.72 -8.15
C GLY A 242 32.75 1.61 -8.29
N ALA A 243 33.09 2.34 -7.24
CA ALA A 243 34.17 3.32 -7.20
C ALA A 243 35.57 2.71 -7.39
N GLY A 244 35.85 1.56 -6.79
CA GLY A 244 37.08 0.79 -7.02
C GLY A 244 37.29 0.46 -8.51
N LEU A 245 36.24 -0.01 -9.20
CA LEU A 245 36.30 -0.20 -10.65
C LEU A 245 36.46 1.12 -11.40
N LEU A 246 35.73 2.16 -11.02
CA LEU A 246 35.73 3.44 -11.73
C LEU A 246 37.00 4.27 -11.50
N SER A 247 37.83 3.93 -10.52
CA SER A 247 39.08 4.62 -10.17
C SER A 247 40.35 3.87 -10.59
N SER A 248 40.24 2.59 -10.94
CA SER A 248 41.34 1.73 -11.38
C SER A 248 41.26 1.45 -12.88
N ALA A 249 42.05 2.16 -13.68
CA ALA A 249 42.05 1.99 -15.14
C ALA A 249 42.43 0.56 -15.57
N ALA A 250 43.34 -0.07 -14.82
CA ALA A 250 43.81 -1.43 -15.09
C ALA A 250 42.71 -2.46 -14.79
N GLU A 251 42.07 -2.38 -13.62
CA GLU A 251 41.03 -3.33 -13.21
C GLU A 251 39.75 -3.15 -14.01
N LEU A 252 39.31 -1.91 -14.28
CA LEU A 252 38.14 -1.63 -15.10
C LEU A 252 38.25 -2.30 -16.48
N LYS A 253 39.38 -2.09 -17.15
CA LYS A 253 39.62 -2.65 -18.48
C LYS A 253 39.71 -4.18 -18.43
N ASN A 254 40.45 -4.72 -17.47
CA ASN A 254 40.59 -6.17 -17.31
C ASN A 254 39.25 -6.87 -17.06
N THR A 255 38.44 -6.34 -16.14
CA THR A 255 37.13 -6.90 -15.76
C THR A 255 36.12 -6.82 -16.90
N MET A 256 36.12 -5.73 -17.67
CA MET A 256 35.16 -5.52 -18.76
C MET A 256 35.54 -6.26 -20.05
N GLU A 257 36.82 -6.42 -20.35
CA GLU A 257 37.29 -7.00 -21.62
C GLU A 257 37.71 -8.47 -21.50
N GLN A 258 38.44 -8.85 -20.45
CA GLN A 258 39.21 -10.10 -20.43
C GLN A 258 38.69 -11.11 -19.40
N ASN A 259 38.50 -10.68 -18.16
CA ASN A 259 38.27 -11.57 -17.02
C ASN A 259 36.90 -11.31 -16.37
N LYS A 260 35.84 -11.65 -17.11
CA LYS A 260 34.42 -11.43 -16.77
C LYS A 260 33.93 -12.35 -15.65
N LYS A 261 34.45 -12.18 -14.43
CA LYS A 261 34.04 -12.94 -13.23
C LYS A 261 32.71 -12.43 -12.65
N PHE A 262 31.70 -12.30 -13.48
CA PHE A 262 30.40 -11.75 -13.10
C PHE A 262 29.52 -12.80 -12.40
N LYS A 263 28.89 -12.41 -11.29
CA LYS A 263 27.88 -13.19 -10.58
C LYS A 263 26.62 -12.36 -10.39
N THR A 264 25.45 -12.98 -10.35
CA THR A 264 24.21 -12.27 -10.00
C THR A 264 24.32 -11.69 -8.59
N PHE A 265 23.83 -10.47 -8.40
CA PHE A 265 23.75 -9.86 -7.08
C PHE A 265 22.86 -10.68 -6.14
N ASP A 266 23.47 -11.23 -5.09
CA ASP A 266 22.81 -11.96 -4.02
C ASP A 266 23.57 -11.72 -2.72
N VAL A 267 22.85 -11.25 -1.69
CA VAL A 267 23.47 -10.87 -0.42
C VAL A 267 24.13 -12.07 0.26
N ASN A 268 23.49 -13.24 0.25
CA ASN A 268 24.04 -14.43 0.93
C ASN A 268 25.38 -14.87 0.30
N THR A 269 25.46 -14.83 -1.03
CA THR A 269 26.69 -15.12 -1.77
C THR A 269 27.78 -14.07 -1.49
N ILE A 270 27.41 -12.79 -1.40
CA ILE A 270 28.33 -11.69 -1.06
C ILE A 270 28.96 -11.90 0.32
N LEU A 271 28.17 -12.27 1.34
CA LEU A 271 28.66 -12.45 2.70
C LEU A 271 29.72 -13.57 2.81
N GLN A 272 29.62 -14.58 1.93
CA GLN A 272 30.57 -15.70 1.83
C GLN A 272 31.78 -15.40 0.94
N THR A 273 31.81 -14.24 0.26
CA THR A 273 32.90 -13.86 -0.62
C THR A 273 33.95 -13.05 0.15
N ASP A 274 35.22 -13.30 -0.15
CA ASP A 274 36.35 -12.58 0.44
C ASP A 274 36.63 -11.28 -0.32
N CYS A 275 36.79 -10.18 0.42
CA CYS A 275 37.22 -8.89 -0.13
C CYS A 275 38.74 -8.90 -0.32
N ILE A 276 39.21 -8.69 -1.55
CA ILE A 276 40.64 -8.70 -1.88
C ILE A 276 41.11 -7.25 -1.97
N ILE A 277 42.05 -6.85 -1.12
CA ILE A 277 42.55 -5.45 -1.11
C ILE A 277 43.79 -5.30 -2.01
N SER A 278 44.59 -6.36 -2.15
CA SER A 278 45.91 -6.30 -2.80
C SER A 278 45.95 -6.70 -4.27
N ASP A 279 44.84 -7.21 -4.83
CA ASP A 279 44.74 -7.74 -6.19
C ASP A 279 43.28 -7.66 -6.70
N TYR A 280 43.05 -7.97 -7.97
CA TYR A 280 41.72 -7.93 -8.58
C TYR A 280 40.73 -8.88 -7.92
N GLN A 281 39.46 -8.46 -7.88
CA GLN A 281 38.41 -9.27 -7.25
C GLN A 281 38.19 -10.63 -7.94
N ASN A 282 37.77 -11.61 -7.16
CA ASN A 282 37.40 -12.94 -7.65
C ASN A 282 35.94 -13.04 -8.09
N ALA A 283 35.12 -12.04 -7.79
CA ALA A 283 33.74 -11.95 -8.26
C ALA A 283 33.30 -10.48 -8.29
N TYR A 284 32.51 -10.14 -9.31
CA TYR A 284 31.84 -8.85 -9.44
C TYR A 284 30.34 -9.09 -9.52
N PHE A 285 29.56 -8.42 -8.67
CA PHE A 285 28.14 -8.71 -8.52
C PHE A 285 27.30 -7.79 -9.41
N VAL A 286 26.52 -8.41 -10.29
CA VAL A 286 25.69 -7.77 -11.31
C VAL A 286 24.31 -7.49 -10.75
N SER A 287 23.99 -6.21 -10.60
CA SER A 287 22.68 -5.71 -10.20
C SER A 287 21.81 -5.44 -11.43
N LEU A 288 20.49 -5.66 -11.35
CA LEU A 288 19.58 -5.28 -12.44
C LEU A 288 19.27 -3.79 -12.40
N ASN A 289 19.10 -3.23 -11.21
CA ASN A 289 18.94 -1.80 -10.97
C ASN A 289 19.31 -1.48 -9.51
N ILE A 290 19.53 -0.21 -9.17
CA ILE A 290 19.93 0.20 -7.81
C ILE A 290 18.79 0.02 -6.80
N GLN A 291 17.52 0.18 -7.22
CA GLN A 291 16.37 -0.04 -6.34
C GLN A 291 16.27 -1.49 -5.83
N ASP A 292 16.56 -2.47 -6.67
CA ASP A 292 16.62 -3.88 -6.31
C ASP A 292 17.69 -4.14 -5.23
N VAL A 293 18.87 -3.53 -5.39
CA VAL A 293 19.95 -3.57 -4.38
C VAL A 293 19.47 -2.97 -3.05
N ILE A 294 18.79 -1.81 -3.09
CA ILE A 294 18.21 -1.18 -1.89
C ILE A 294 17.23 -2.12 -1.20
N GLN A 295 16.34 -2.79 -1.93
CA GLN A 295 15.37 -3.72 -1.34
C GLN A 295 16.06 -4.91 -0.67
N HIS A 296 17.07 -5.49 -1.31
CA HIS A 296 17.85 -6.57 -0.72
C HIS A 296 18.64 -6.12 0.53
N VAL A 297 19.19 -4.91 0.53
CA VAL A 297 19.84 -4.31 1.72
C VAL A 297 18.83 -4.12 2.84
N ARG A 298 17.61 -3.64 2.55
CA ARG A 298 16.54 -3.49 3.55
C ARG A 298 16.09 -4.83 4.11
N LEU A 299 15.97 -5.86 3.28
CA LEU A 299 15.67 -7.22 3.73
C LEU A 299 16.78 -7.75 4.65
N PHE A 300 18.04 -7.54 4.30
CA PHE A 300 19.16 -7.88 5.18
C PHE A 300 19.15 -7.06 6.47
N ALA A 301 18.88 -5.75 6.42
CA ALA A 301 18.82 -4.90 7.60
C ALA A 301 17.74 -5.33 8.61
N ARG A 302 16.67 -6.02 8.16
CA ARG A 302 15.65 -6.62 9.04
C ARG A 302 16.17 -7.83 9.83
N THR A 303 17.24 -8.50 9.38
CA THR A 303 17.84 -9.63 10.12
C THR A 303 18.82 -9.18 11.20
N ILE A 304 19.27 -7.92 11.15
CA ILE A 304 20.17 -7.32 12.13
C ILE A 304 19.42 -7.12 13.45
N THR A 305 19.92 -7.75 14.51
CA THR A 305 19.37 -7.55 15.86
C THR A 305 20.01 -6.31 16.48
N ARG A 306 19.21 -5.26 16.70
CA ARG A 306 19.65 -4.03 17.37
C ARG A 306 18.77 -3.67 18.55
N SER A 307 19.37 -3.01 19.54
CA SER A 307 18.69 -2.61 20.77
C SER A 307 17.74 -1.45 20.62
N LEU A 308 17.82 -0.66 19.53
CA LEU A 308 17.07 0.59 19.33
C LEU A 308 16.73 0.78 17.83
N PRO A 309 15.45 0.86 17.42
CA PRO A 309 15.09 1.24 16.06
C PRO A 309 15.41 2.72 15.83
N VAL A 310 15.89 3.03 14.63
CA VAL A 310 16.31 4.39 14.25
C VAL A 310 15.68 4.83 12.94
N ARG A 311 15.46 6.15 12.82
CA ARG A 311 15.03 6.83 11.60
C ARG A 311 15.91 8.06 11.39
N TYR A 312 16.26 8.38 10.15
CA TYR A 312 16.87 9.67 9.82
C TYR A 312 15.78 10.73 9.64
N ASN A 313 15.88 11.85 10.37
CA ASN A 313 15.05 13.02 10.16
C ASN A 313 15.83 14.04 9.33
N ALA A 314 15.47 14.15 8.05
CA ALA A 314 16.15 15.04 7.11
C ALA A 314 15.90 16.53 7.38
N PHE A 315 14.83 16.91 8.08
CA PHE A 315 14.53 18.32 8.38
C PHE A 315 15.49 18.93 9.39
N ILE A 316 15.94 18.13 10.35
CA ILE A 316 16.88 18.55 11.40
C ILE A 316 18.26 17.90 11.28
N GLU A 317 18.46 17.03 10.28
CA GLU A 317 19.70 16.29 10.02
C GLU A 317 20.18 15.42 11.21
N GLU A 318 19.25 14.81 11.94
CA GLU A 318 19.52 13.96 13.11
C GLU A 318 18.98 12.53 12.93
N VAL A 319 19.58 11.58 13.62
CA VAL A 319 19.07 10.22 13.77
C VAL A 319 18.18 10.17 15.00
N GLU A 320 16.90 9.93 14.78
CA GLU A 320 15.89 9.76 15.81
C GLU A 320 15.83 8.30 16.25
N VAL A 321 15.90 8.09 17.56
CA VAL A 321 15.63 6.79 18.16
C VAL A 321 14.14 6.69 18.45
N LEU A 322 13.49 5.69 17.86
CA LEU A 322 12.06 5.38 18.05
C LEU A 322 11.88 4.48 19.29
N ASP A 323 12.32 4.99 20.44
CA ASP A 323 12.36 4.26 21.73
C ASP A 323 11.04 4.24 22.50
N ASN A 324 10.00 4.89 21.98
CA ASN A 324 8.68 4.91 22.60
C ASN A 324 7.56 5.11 21.56
N VAL A 325 6.34 4.80 21.99
CA VAL A 325 5.13 4.82 21.17
C VAL A 325 4.76 6.23 20.70
N GLU A 326 4.98 7.26 21.51
CA GLU A 326 4.68 8.66 21.17
C GLU A 326 5.53 9.14 19.97
N LYS A 327 6.85 8.86 19.99
CA LYS A 327 7.73 9.15 18.85
C LYS A 327 7.35 8.38 17.60
N LEU A 328 6.86 7.14 17.74
CA LEU A 328 6.38 6.35 16.62
C LEU A 328 5.12 6.96 16.00
N PHE A 329 4.14 7.36 16.83
CA PHE A 329 2.93 8.04 16.36
C PHE A 329 3.27 9.36 15.66
N GLN A 330 4.13 10.19 16.26
CA GLN A 330 4.57 11.44 15.62
C GLN A 330 5.24 11.18 14.26
N ALA A 331 6.07 10.15 14.16
CA ALA A 331 6.72 9.76 12.92
C ALA A 331 5.72 9.31 11.84
N VAL A 332 4.64 8.62 12.22
CA VAL A 332 3.55 8.20 11.34
C VAL A 332 2.70 9.39 10.91
N ASP A 333 2.34 10.29 11.82
CA ASP A 333 1.52 11.46 11.50
C ASP A 333 2.24 12.42 10.55
N ASN A 334 3.55 12.60 10.72
CA ASN A 334 4.36 13.36 9.77
C ASN A 334 4.31 12.74 8.35
N LEU A 335 4.39 11.40 8.24
CA LEU A 335 4.28 10.71 6.95
C LEU A 335 2.87 10.84 6.35
N LYS A 336 1.81 10.74 7.16
CA LYS A 336 0.43 10.96 6.71
C LYS A 336 0.25 12.37 6.13
N HIS A 337 0.85 13.38 6.77
CA HIS A 337 0.83 14.74 6.27
C HIS A 337 1.55 14.87 4.91
N GLU A 338 2.76 14.31 4.79
CA GLU A 338 3.51 14.31 3.52
C GLU A 338 2.74 13.60 2.39
N ILE A 339 2.15 12.43 2.67
CA ILE A 339 1.31 11.69 1.72
C ILE A 339 0.11 12.54 1.29
N THR A 340 -0.53 13.25 2.23
CA THR A 340 -1.68 14.12 1.94
C THR A 340 -1.29 15.27 1.01
N CYS A 341 -0.16 15.92 1.27
CA CYS A 341 0.37 16.98 0.41
C CYS A 341 0.68 16.47 -1.01
N ILE A 342 1.35 15.33 -1.13
CA ILE A 342 1.64 14.70 -2.42
C ILE A 342 0.33 14.34 -3.14
N ARG A 343 -0.66 13.80 -2.43
CA ARG A 343 -1.98 13.48 -2.98
C ARG A 343 -2.67 14.71 -3.57
N ASN A 344 -2.60 15.84 -2.87
CA ASN A 344 -3.17 17.11 -3.34
C ASN A 344 -2.47 17.61 -4.62
N VAL A 345 -1.14 17.50 -4.68
CA VAL A 345 -0.38 17.88 -5.89
C VAL A 345 -0.65 16.93 -7.06
N ILE A 346 -0.73 15.62 -6.81
CA ILE A 346 -1.12 14.64 -7.84
C ILE A 346 -2.50 14.98 -8.39
N TYR A 347 -3.44 15.33 -7.50
CA TYR A 347 -4.75 15.79 -7.90
C TYR A 347 -4.66 17.04 -8.79
N GLU A 348 -3.96 18.10 -8.36
CA GLU A 348 -3.78 19.32 -9.15
C GLU A 348 -3.05 19.12 -10.49
N MET A 349 -1.99 18.30 -10.53
CA MET A 349 -1.27 17.99 -11.76
C MET A 349 -2.10 17.13 -12.72
N SER A 350 -2.94 16.24 -12.19
CA SER A 350 -3.91 15.49 -13.00
C SER A 350 -4.94 16.42 -13.66
N GLU A 351 -5.25 17.56 -13.04
CA GLU A 351 -6.10 18.60 -13.61
C GLU A 351 -5.32 19.45 -14.63
N PHE A 352 -4.07 19.82 -14.35
CA PHE A 352 -3.24 20.65 -15.24
C PHE A 352 -2.83 19.94 -16.54
N THR A 353 -2.62 18.63 -16.50
CA THR A 353 -2.26 17.82 -17.69
C THR A 353 -3.44 17.69 -18.67
N LYS A 354 -4.68 17.85 -18.19
CA LYS A 354 -5.90 17.89 -19.03
C LYS A 354 -6.10 19.23 -19.73
N LEU A 355 -5.44 20.30 -19.28
CA LEU A 355 -5.66 21.67 -19.76
C LEU A 355 -4.89 22.04 -21.05
N ASN A 356 -3.90 21.27 -21.49
CA ASN A 356 -3.01 21.65 -22.61
C ASN A 356 -3.15 20.83 -23.91
N ALA A 357 -4.26 20.11 -24.12
CA ALA A 357 -4.60 19.56 -25.43
C ALA A 357 -5.76 20.36 -26.07
N ASN A 358 -5.41 21.46 -26.72
CA ASN A 358 -6.13 22.14 -27.81
C ASN A 358 -7.68 22.26 -27.77
N TYR A 359 -8.11 23.52 -27.74
CA TYR A 359 -9.11 24.13 -28.63
C TYR A 359 -10.52 24.46 -28.08
N ARG A 360 -11.16 25.31 -28.89
CA ARG A 360 -12.10 26.40 -28.63
C ARG A 360 -13.55 25.94 -28.47
N SER A 361 -14.34 26.82 -27.84
CA SER A 361 -15.80 26.84 -27.76
C SER A 361 -16.52 26.37 -29.03
N GLY A 362 -17.04 25.13 -29.01
CA GLY A 362 -17.87 24.55 -30.07
C GLY A 362 -19.27 24.11 -29.61
N VAL A 363 -19.69 24.42 -28.36
CA VAL A 363 -20.96 23.90 -27.84
C VAL A 363 -22.17 24.52 -28.55
N ASP A 364 -22.12 25.78 -28.99
CA ASP A 364 -23.28 26.45 -29.60
C ASP A 364 -23.79 25.77 -30.89
N GLU A 365 -22.98 24.97 -31.58
CA GLU A 365 -23.37 24.28 -32.82
C GLU A 365 -23.99 22.88 -32.62
N CYS A 366 -23.83 22.26 -31.45
CA CYS A 366 -24.34 20.90 -31.18
C CYS A 366 -25.78 20.94 -30.63
N ALA A 367 -26.80 20.83 -31.49
CA ALA A 367 -28.19 20.69 -31.05
C ALA A 367 -28.48 19.22 -30.75
N ILE A 368 -28.96 18.90 -29.54
CA ILE A 368 -29.41 17.55 -29.17
C ILE A 368 -30.92 17.51 -28.95
N LYS A 369 -31.53 16.36 -29.25
CA LYS A 369 -32.96 16.08 -29.09
C LYS A 369 -33.17 14.63 -28.67
N PHE A 370 -34.32 14.37 -28.06
CA PHE A 370 -34.85 13.01 -27.94
C PHE A 370 -35.05 12.40 -29.34
N ASN A 371 -34.68 11.14 -29.52
CA ASN A 371 -34.81 10.49 -30.82
C ASN A 371 -36.26 10.06 -31.09
N GLU A 372 -36.90 10.73 -32.05
CA GLU A 372 -38.32 10.56 -32.41
C GLU A 372 -38.69 9.11 -32.76
N LYS A 373 -37.72 8.28 -33.16
CA LYS A 373 -37.95 6.85 -33.42
C LYS A 373 -38.54 6.09 -32.22
N TYR A 374 -38.37 6.63 -31.01
CA TYR A 374 -38.89 6.04 -29.78
C TYR A 374 -40.25 6.60 -29.34
N GLU A 375 -40.79 7.66 -29.95
CA GLU A 375 -42.06 8.30 -29.52
C GLU A 375 -43.26 7.36 -29.44
N ASN A 376 -43.23 6.30 -30.25
CA ASN A 376 -44.28 5.30 -30.38
C ASN A 376 -43.89 3.94 -29.79
N ALA A 377 -42.81 3.88 -28.99
CA ALA A 377 -42.50 2.70 -28.20
C ALA A 377 -43.66 2.37 -27.26
N ASN A 378 -43.93 1.09 -27.02
CA ASN A 378 -45.00 0.65 -26.12
C ASN A 378 -44.44 -0.35 -25.11
N PHE A 379 -44.38 0.06 -23.83
CA PHE A 379 -43.92 -0.76 -22.72
C PHE A 379 -45.07 -1.24 -21.80
N GLN A 380 -46.33 -0.98 -22.18
CA GLN A 380 -47.53 -1.39 -21.42
C GLN A 380 -47.98 -2.84 -21.74
N GLY A 381 -47.60 -3.39 -22.90
CA GLY A 381 -47.90 -4.78 -23.31
C GLY A 381 -46.74 -5.76 -23.06
N PRO A 382 -46.80 -7.01 -23.56
CA PRO A 382 -45.69 -7.96 -23.47
C PRO A 382 -44.43 -7.41 -24.16
N TRP A 383 -43.29 -7.38 -23.47
CA TRP A 383 -42.04 -6.84 -24.00
C TRP A 383 -41.39 -7.85 -24.97
N LEU A 384 -41.81 -7.83 -26.23
CA LEU A 384 -41.38 -8.82 -27.23
C LEU A 384 -40.77 -8.26 -28.51
N SER A 385 -40.42 -6.97 -28.57
CA SER A 385 -39.70 -6.41 -29.73
C SER A 385 -38.23 -6.16 -29.41
N THR A 386 -37.38 -7.14 -29.74
CA THR A 386 -35.94 -6.87 -29.90
C THR A 386 -35.66 -6.58 -31.38
N ASN A 387 -35.05 -5.45 -31.66
CA ASN A 387 -34.52 -5.09 -32.98
C ASN A 387 -33.12 -4.49 -32.81
N GLU A 388 -32.53 -3.95 -33.88
CA GLU A 388 -31.18 -3.37 -33.82
C GLU A 388 -31.09 -2.18 -32.85
N ASP A 389 -32.18 -1.42 -32.68
CA ASP A 389 -32.25 -0.19 -31.88
C ASP A 389 -32.73 -0.38 -30.44
N VAL A 390 -33.49 -1.45 -30.16
CA VAL A 390 -34.13 -1.73 -28.88
C VAL A 390 -33.88 -3.18 -28.47
N THR A 391 -33.39 -3.37 -27.25
CA THR A 391 -33.39 -4.68 -26.59
C THR A 391 -34.26 -4.57 -25.36
N ALA A 392 -35.31 -5.38 -25.29
CA ALA A 392 -36.34 -5.30 -24.27
C ALA A 392 -36.64 -6.71 -23.74
N PHE A 393 -36.74 -6.87 -22.43
CA PHE A 393 -37.04 -8.16 -21.80
C PHE A 393 -37.88 -7.98 -20.53
N GLU A 394 -38.67 -9.01 -20.20
CA GLU A 394 -39.55 -9.03 -19.01
C GLU A 394 -38.91 -9.71 -17.80
N LYS A 395 -37.91 -10.56 -18.04
CA LYS A 395 -37.20 -11.32 -17.01
C LYS A 395 -35.75 -10.84 -16.96
N PRO A 396 -35.13 -10.68 -15.78
CA PRO A 396 -35.70 -10.95 -14.45
C PRO A 396 -36.76 -9.94 -14.01
N PHE A 397 -36.77 -8.75 -14.63
CA PHE A 397 -37.80 -7.72 -14.52
C PHE A 397 -37.84 -6.92 -15.84
N LYS A 398 -38.86 -6.07 -16.00
CA LYS A 398 -39.03 -5.25 -17.21
C LYS A 398 -37.89 -4.24 -17.36
N CYS A 399 -37.08 -4.42 -18.40
CA CYS A 399 -35.93 -3.56 -18.68
C CYS A 399 -35.68 -3.38 -20.19
N ALA A 400 -35.40 -2.14 -20.60
CA ALA A 400 -35.21 -1.71 -21.98
C ALA A 400 -33.83 -1.07 -22.16
N ILE A 401 -33.18 -1.42 -23.25
CA ILE A 401 -31.90 -0.87 -23.70
C ILE A 401 -32.14 -0.23 -25.07
N LEU A 402 -31.92 1.07 -25.17
CA LEU A 402 -32.23 1.90 -26.33
C LEU A 402 -30.93 2.50 -26.88
N ARG A 403 -30.58 2.14 -28.12
CA ARG A 403 -29.34 2.57 -28.78
C ARG A 403 -29.54 3.82 -29.63
N ASN A 404 -28.62 4.77 -29.54
CA ASN A 404 -28.76 6.08 -30.18
C ASN A 404 -29.98 6.83 -29.62
N PHE A 405 -30.08 6.89 -28.29
CA PHE A 405 -31.22 7.47 -27.58
C PHE A 405 -31.41 8.97 -27.87
N LEU A 406 -30.31 9.70 -27.96
CA LEU A 406 -30.28 11.10 -28.37
C LEU A 406 -29.90 11.21 -29.85
N THR A 407 -30.44 12.22 -30.53
CA THR A 407 -30.10 12.59 -31.91
C THR A 407 -29.70 14.05 -31.98
N GLY A 408 -28.86 14.43 -32.92
CA GLY A 408 -28.33 15.80 -32.98
C GLY A 408 -27.26 16.03 -34.02
N SER A 409 -26.84 17.28 -34.16
CA SER A 409 -25.65 17.64 -34.94
C SER A 409 -24.40 17.19 -34.19
N ASN A 410 -23.59 16.33 -34.83
CA ASN A 410 -22.29 15.87 -34.35
C ASN A 410 -22.27 15.29 -32.92
N MET A 411 -23.02 14.20 -32.69
CA MET A 411 -23.16 13.56 -31.37
C MET A 411 -21.82 13.15 -30.72
N ASN A 412 -20.83 12.72 -31.51
CA ASN A 412 -19.51 12.34 -30.99
C ASN A 412 -18.82 13.53 -30.31
N GLU A 413 -18.89 14.72 -30.93
CA GLU A 413 -18.34 15.95 -30.37
C GLU A 413 -19.13 16.38 -29.12
N TYR A 414 -20.45 16.28 -29.16
CA TYR A 414 -21.29 16.57 -27.99
C TYR A 414 -20.89 15.72 -26.77
N PHE A 415 -20.75 14.40 -26.93
CA PHE A 415 -20.35 13.52 -25.83
C PHE A 415 -18.90 13.74 -25.39
N HIS A 416 -18.00 14.10 -26.31
CA HIS A 416 -16.65 14.52 -25.94
C HIS A 416 -16.67 15.75 -25.02
N ILE A 417 -17.44 16.78 -25.38
CA ILE A 417 -17.57 17.99 -24.56
C ILE A 417 -18.29 17.69 -23.24
N LEU A 418 -19.35 16.88 -23.26
CA LEU A 418 -20.08 16.51 -22.03
C LEU A 418 -19.16 15.81 -21.03
N ARG A 419 -18.32 14.84 -21.45
CA ARG A 419 -17.34 14.20 -20.56
C ARG A 419 -16.41 15.23 -19.91
N LYS A 420 -15.94 16.20 -20.70
CA LYS A 420 -15.08 17.27 -20.22
C LYS A 420 -15.79 18.16 -19.20
N GLU A 421 -16.99 18.64 -19.50
CA GLU A 421 -17.79 19.46 -18.58
C GLU A 421 -18.10 18.72 -17.27
N ILE A 422 -18.40 17.41 -17.33
CA ILE A 422 -18.59 16.59 -16.14
C ILE A 422 -17.31 16.49 -15.30
N LEU A 423 -16.15 16.30 -15.92
CA LEU A 423 -14.86 16.29 -15.18
C LEU A 423 -14.54 17.67 -14.59
N ASP A 424 -14.77 18.75 -15.35
CA ASP A 424 -14.53 20.13 -14.92
C ASP A 424 -15.45 20.55 -13.76
N SER A 425 -16.61 19.90 -13.61
CA SER A 425 -17.50 20.09 -12.44
C SER A 425 -16.94 19.53 -11.13
N LYS A 426 -15.80 18.83 -11.18
CA LYS A 426 -15.11 18.16 -10.07
C LYS A 426 -16.01 17.18 -9.31
N PRO A 427 -16.37 16.05 -9.94
CA PRO A 427 -17.11 14.97 -9.27
C PRO A 427 -16.40 14.53 -7.98
N VAL A 428 -17.16 14.35 -6.91
CA VAL A 428 -16.66 13.94 -5.59
C VAL A 428 -16.63 12.43 -5.50
N LEU A 429 -15.55 11.85 -5.00
CA LEU A 429 -15.48 10.41 -4.71
C LEU A 429 -16.48 10.08 -3.60
N LYS A 430 -17.43 9.20 -3.91
CA LYS A 430 -18.35 8.59 -2.96
C LYS A 430 -17.94 7.14 -2.75
N GLU A 431 -17.74 6.76 -1.50
CA GLU A 431 -17.32 5.42 -1.12
C GLU A 431 -18.05 4.99 0.15
N LYS A 432 -18.80 3.89 0.06
CA LYS A 432 -19.54 3.24 1.16
C LYS A 432 -19.42 1.71 1.03
N ASP A 433 -20.13 0.95 1.85
CA ASP A 433 -20.21 -0.51 1.72
C ASP A 433 -20.70 -0.94 0.33
N LEU A 434 -21.77 -0.31 -0.16
CA LEU A 434 -22.44 -0.65 -1.41
C LEU A 434 -21.66 -0.22 -2.67
N PHE A 435 -20.87 0.85 -2.61
CA PHE A 435 -20.31 1.46 -3.82
C PHE A 435 -18.99 2.19 -3.63
N LYS A 436 -18.30 2.40 -4.76
CA LYS A 436 -17.15 3.29 -4.91
C LYS A 436 -17.17 3.89 -6.30
N PHE A 437 -17.44 5.19 -6.43
CA PHE A 437 -17.41 5.92 -7.71
C PHE A 437 -17.34 7.43 -7.48
N TYR A 438 -17.05 8.21 -8.53
CA TYR A 438 -17.14 9.67 -8.46
C TYR A 438 -18.52 10.14 -8.92
N GLN A 439 -19.14 11.10 -8.21
CA GLN A 439 -20.45 11.64 -8.56
C GLN A 439 -20.43 13.16 -8.59
N THR A 440 -21.13 13.74 -9.57
CA THR A 440 -21.42 15.17 -9.55
C THR A 440 -22.47 15.52 -8.50
N LYS A 441 -22.65 16.82 -8.25
CA LYS A 441 -23.92 17.31 -7.68
C LYS A 441 -25.09 16.95 -8.61
N ASP A 442 -26.31 17.00 -8.08
CA ASP A 442 -27.50 16.86 -8.90
C ASP A 442 -27.50 17.93 -10.01
N PHE A 443 -27.99 17.57 -11.20
CA PHE A 443 -27.96 18.43 -12.38
C PHE A 443 -28.82 19.68 -12.21
N SER A 444 -29.77 19.71 -11.27
CA SER A 444 -30.46 20.93 -10.86
C SER A 444 -29.49 22.01 -10.34
N ALA A 445 -28.37 21.60 -9.71
CA ALA A 445 -27.33 22.47 -9.18
C ALA A 445 -26.12 22.65 -10.12
N LEU A 446 -26.10 21.98 -11.27
CA LEU A 446 -25.06 22.15 -12.30
C LEU A 446 -25.56 23.03 -13.43
N SER A 447 -24.67 23.89 -13.92
CA SER A 447 -24.93 24.71 -15.09
C SER A 447 -23.69 24.80 -15.97
N SER A 448 -23.74 24.07 -17.08
CA SER A 448 -22.76 24.13 -18.16
C SER A 448 -23.46 23.87 -19.50
N PRO A 449 -22.94 24.37 -20.63
CA PRO A 449 -23.66 24.35 -21.90
C PRO A 449 -24.15 22.96 -22.36
N ALA A 450 -23.33 21.91 -22.29
CA ALA A 450 -23.75 20.57 -22.67
C ALA A 450 -24.74 19.96 -21.66
N VAL A 451 -24.54 20.22 -20.36
CA VAL A 451 -25.44 19.79 -19.28
C VAL A 451 -26.82 20.43 -19.43
N GLU A 452 -26.93 21.74 -19.67
CA GLU A 452 -28.21 22.43 -19.84
C GLU A 452 -29.01 21.90 -21.04
N LYS A 453 -28.33 21.56 -22.14
CA LYS A 453 -28.97 20.89 -23.27
C LYS A 453 -29.53 19.53 -22.89
N LEU A 454 -28.82 18.77 -22.07
CA LEU A 454 -29.29 17.46 -21.61
C LEU A 454 -30.46 17.57 -20.64
N LYS A 455 -30.39 18.53 -19.70
CA LYS A 455 -31.47 18.90 -18.78
C LYS A 455 -32.74 19.22 -19.57
N SER A 456 -32.63 20.01 -20.65
CA SER A 456 -33.79 20.36 -21.49
C SER A 456 -34.50 19.16 -22.11
N VAL A 457 -33.78 18.04 -22.31
CA VAL A 457 -34.33 16.79 -22.86
C VAL A 457 -34.89 15.89 -21.75
N PHE A 458 -34.17 15.74 -20.64
CA PHE A 458 -34.58 14.84 -19.55
C PHE A 458 -35.70 15.41 -18.67
N TYR A 459 -35.67 16.70 -18.33
CA TYR A 459 -36.75 17.32 -17.55
C TYR A 459 -38.03 17.56 -18.36
N GLY A 460 -37.96 17.49 -19.70
CA GLY A 460 -39.08 17.73 -20.62
C GLY A 460 -39.51 16.47 -21.37
N PRO A 461 -39.13 16.32 -22.66
CA PRO A 461 -39.68 15.32 -23.56
C PRO A 461 -39.50 13.87 -23.08
N VAL A 462 -38.39 13.54 -22.41
CA VAL A 462 -38.14 12.17 -21.94
C VAL A 462 -39.07 11.79 -20.78
N LYS A 463 -39.38 12.72 -19.88
CA LYS A 463 -40.34 12.50 -18.78
C LYS A 463 -41.74 12.19 -19.32
N GLU A 464 -42.23 13.05 -20.21
CA GLU A 464 -43.54 12.89 -20.85
C GLU A 464 -43.61 11.57 -21.63
N TRP A 465 -42.52 11.26 -22.35
CA TRP A 465 -42.38 10.00 -23.05
C TRP A 465 -42.47 8.80 -22.09
N PHE A 466 -41.71 8.78 -20.99
CA PHE A 466 -41.75 7.67 -20.03
C PHE A 466 -43.16 7.45 -19.46
N SER A 467 -43.87 8.51 -19.08
CA SER A 467 -45.24 8.38 -18.57
C SER A 467 -46.19 7.79 -19.63
N LYS A 468 -46.08 8.24 -20.90
CA LYS A 468 -46.85 7.72 -22.03
C LYS A 468 -46.55 6.23 -22.28
N VAL A 469 -45.28 5.86 -22.41
CA VAL A 469 -44.89 4.51 -22.88
C VAL A 469 -44.99 3.43 -21.80
N THR A 470 -44.83 3.80 -20.53
CA THR A 470 -44.97 2.85 -19.40
C THR A 470 -46.38 2.82 -18.82
N GLY A 471 -47.17 3.88 -19.01
CA GLY A 471 -48.47 4.05 -18.36
C GLY A 471 -48.37 4.38 -16.87
N ILE A 472 -47.17 4.63 -16.35
CA ILE A 472 -46.93 4.99 -14.95
C ILE A 472 -47.14 6.52 -14.79
N PRO A 473 -47.98 6.96 -13.84
CA PRO A 473 -48.08 8.38 -13.51
C PRO A 473 -46.82 8.84 -12.78
N LEU A 474 -46.12 9.82 -13.37
CA LEU A 474 -44.88 10.39 -12.82
C LEU A 474 -45.13 11.81 -12.34
N ASP A 475 -44.51 12.19 -11.22
CA ASP A 475 -44.55 13.56 -10.67
C ASP A 475 -43.39 14.43 -11.20
N ASP A 476 -43.26 15.67 -10.71
CA ASP A 476 -42.27 16.64 -11.18
C ASP A 476 -40.84 16.41 -10.68
N ARG A 477 -40.63 15.48 -9.75
CA ARG A 477 -39.32 15.20 -9.19
C ARG A 477 -38.53 14.30 -10.14
N VAL A 478 -37.42 14.83 -10.63
CA VAL A 478 -36.42 14.10 -11.42
C VAL A 478 -35.08 14.33 -10.76
N ALA A 479 -34.45 13.24 -10.31
CA ALA A 479 -33.09 13.27 -9.80
C ALA A 479 -32.15 12.83 -10.92
N LEU A 480 -31.10 13.61 -11.18
CA LEU A 480 -30.21 13.38 -12.31
C LEU A 480 -28.78 13.73 -11.91
N ALA A 481 -27.89 12.74 -11.90
CA ALA A 481 -26.48 12.95 -11.60
C ALA A 481 -25.60 12.18 -12.57
N ALA A 482 -24.40 12.73 -12.84
CA ALA A 482 -23.38 12.01 -13.58
C ALA A 482 -22.52 11.24 -12.60
N GLN A 483 -22.22 10.00 -12.97
CA GLN A 483 -21.27 9.15 -12.31
C GLN A 483 -20.09 8.85 -13.23
N VAL A 484 -18.91 8.85 -12.65
CA VAL A 484 -17.64 8.51 -13.30
C VAL A 484 -17.00 7.38 -12.51
N TYR A 485 -16.81 6.25 -13.18
CA TYR A 485 -16.13 5.09 -12.60
C TYR A 485 -14.73 4.97 -13.21
N SER A 486 -13.73 4.88 -12.35
CA SER A 486 -12.33 4.59 -12.69
C SER A 486 -11.96 3.18 -12.23
N HIS A 487 -10.74 2.72 -12.51
CA HIS A 487 -10.24 1.42 -12.04
C HIS A 487 -10.57 1.13 -10.56
N GLY A 488 -11.07 -0.07 -10.26
CA GLY A 488 -11.45 -0.50 -8.91
C GLY A 488 -12.78 0.09 -8.41
N ASN A 489 -13.47 0.92 -9.19
CA ASN A 489 -14.79 1.46 -8.85
C ASN A 489 -15.89 0.45 -9.22
N TYR A 490 -16.98 0.44 -8.45
CA TYR A 490 -18.10 -0.50 -8.55
C TYR A 490 -19.37 0.07 -7.89
N LEU A 491 -20.51 -0.58 -8.15
CA LEU A 491 -21.76 -0.41 -7.42
C LEU A 491 -22.39 -1.79 -7.27
N LEU A 492 -22.50 -2.31 -6.05
CA LEU A 492 -22.89 -3.70 -5.77
C LEU A 492 -24.41 -3.90 -5.88
N CYS A 493 -24.88 -5.11 -5.60
CA CYS A 493 -26.26 -5.51 -5.83
C CYS A 493 -27.25 -4.70 -4.96
N HIS A 494 -28.19 -4.02 -5.61
CA HIS A 494 -29.26 -3.22 -5.00
C HIS A 494 -30.49 -3.18 -5.93
N ASP A 495 -31.62 -2.67 -5.46
CA ASP A 495 -32.90 -2.69 -6.18
C ASP A 495 -33.52 -1.31 -6.48
N ASP A 496 -32.85 -0.22 -6.08
CA ASP A 496 -33.31 1.18 -6.19
C ASP A 496 -34.62 1.53 -5.45
N ARG A 497 -35.13 0.64 -4.57
CA ARG A 497 -36.40 0.84 -3.88
C ARG A 497 -36.29 1.85 -2.75
N VAL A 498 -36.48 3.09 -3.13
CA VAL A 498 -36.28 4.23 -2.26
C VAL A 498 -37.36 5.27 -2.54
N GLY A 499 -38.13 5.63 -1.51
CA GLY A 499 -39.20 6.64 -1.57
C GLY A 499 -40.10 6.47 -2.80
N GLY A 500 -40.40 7.58 -3.47
CA GLY A 500 -41.27 7.62 -4.64
C GLY A 500 -40.63 7.18 -5.96
N ARG A 501 -39.44 6.56 -6.00
CA ARG A 501 -38.78 6.18 -7.27
C ARG A 501 -39.61 5.15 -8.03
N ARG A 502 -39.85 5.39 -9.33
CA ARG A 502 -40.69 4.53 -10.18
C ARG A 502 -39.99 4.00 -11.41
N ILE A 503 -39.17 4.83 -12.06
CA ILE A 503 -38.42 4.43 -13.26
C ILE A 503 -36.97 4.84 -13.05
N ALA A 504 -36.08 3.87 -13.03
CA ALA A 504 -34.64 4.08 -13.05
C ALA A 504 -34.16 4.14 -14.50
N PHE A 505 -33.18 5.00 -14.77
CA PHE A 505 -32.54 5.06 -16.08
C PHE A 505 -31.05 5.39 -15.97
N ILE A 506 -30.30 4.88 -16.94
CA ILE A 506 -28.84 5.01 -17.04
C ILE A 506 -28.51 5.33 -18.50
N LEU A 507 -28.19 6.60 -18.80
CA LEU A 507 -27.66 7.00 -20.10
C LEU A 507 -26.14 6.84 -20.08
N ASN A 508 -25.64 5.83 -20.80
CA ASN A 508 -24.21 5.66 -20.98
C ASN A 508 -23.73 6.60 -22.08
N PHE A 509 -22.63 7.30 -21.77
CA PHE A 509 -21.86 8.10 -22.72
C PHE A 509 -20.38 7.74 -22.54
N THR A 510 -20.11 6.45 -22.35
CA THR A 510 -18.75 5.89 -22.31
C THR A 510 -18.24 5.69 -23.74
N GLU A 511 -16.95 5.84 -23.98
CA GLU A 511 -16.39 5.69 -25.33
C GLU A 511 -16.71 4.31 -25.92
N ASN A 512 -16.97 4.25 -27.23
CA ASN A 512 -17.33 3.00 -27.93
C ASN A 512 -16.18 1.98 -28.01
N SER A 513 -14.99 2.31 -27.49
CA SER A 513 -13.85 1.41 -27.34
C SER A 513 -13.95 0.48 -26.12
N TRP A 514 -15.03 0.57 -25.33
CA TRP A 514 -15.26 -0.23 -24.13
C TRP A 514 -15.62 -1.67 -24.46
N THR A 515 -14.97 -2.63 -23.79
CA THR A 515 -15.24 -4.06 -23.97
C THR A 515 -15.69 -4.70 -22.65
N PRO A 516 -16.24 -5.93 -22.66
CA PRO A 516 -16.54 -6.65 -21.43
C PRO A 516 -15.33 -6.84 -20.50
N ASP A 517 -14.13 -6.95 -21.05
CA ASP A 517 -12.89 -7.13 -20.28
C ASP A 517 -12.50 -5.87 -19.49
N ASP A 518 -12.95 -4.69 -19.92
CA ASP A 518 -12.75 -3.43 -19.19
C ASP A 518 -13.61 -3.37 -17.90
N GLY A 519 -14.58 -4.27 -17.73
CA GLY A 519 -15.53 -4.29 -16.60
C GLY A 519 -16.63 -3.23 -16.71
N GLY A 520 -17.19 -2.77 -15.59
CA GLY A 520 -18.20 -1.70 -15.61
C GLY A 520 -19.53 -2.07 -16.26
N LEU A 521 -19.85 -3.37 -16.29
CA LEU A 521 -21.07 -3.89 -16.89
C LEU A 521 -22.24 -3.59 -15.97
N LEU A 522 -23.36 -3.16 -16.55
CA LEU A 522 -24.62 -3.17 -15.82
C LEU A 522 -25.17 -4.60 -15.85
N GLU A 523 -25.21 -5.24 -14.69
CA GLU A 523 -25.61 -6.63 -14.51
C GLU A 523 -26.99 -6.68 -13.85
N LEU A 524 -27.93 -7.40 -14.46
CA LEU A 524 -29.30 -7.54 -13.97
C LEU A 524 -29.48 -8.96 -13.42
N LEU A 525 -29.96 -9.07 -12.18
CA LEU A 525 -29.95 -10.33 -11.44
C LEU A 525 -31.31 -11.01 -11.44
N GLU A 526 -31.31 -12.33 -11.63
CA GLU A 526 -32.47 -13.19 -11.48
C GLU A 526 -32.57 -13.65 -10.03
N CYS A 527 -33.79 -13.59 -9.50
CA CYS A 527 -34.14 -14.02 -8.15
C CYS A 527 -34.66 -15.46 -8.19
N GLU A 528 -34.09 -16.36 -7.38
CA GLU A 528 -34.58 -17.74 -7.26
C GLU A 528 -35.90 -17.83 -6.47
N THR A 529 -36.01 -16.99 -5.44
CA THR A 529 -37.23 -16.67 -4.67
C THR A 529 -37.34 -15.15 -4.58
N GLU A 530 -38.50 -14.58 -4.22
CA GLU A 530 -38.84 -13.15 -4.44
C GLU A 530 -37.80 -12.09 -4.01
N GLN A 531 -36.81 -12.42 -3.17
CA GLN A 531 -35.73 -11.51 -2.73
C GLN A 531 -34.35 -12.20 -2.59
N TYR A 532 -34.04 -13.20 -3.42
CA TYR A 532 -32.76 -13.91 -3.36
C TYR A 532 -31.98 -13.82 -4.68
N PRO A 533 -31.38 -12.66 -4.99
CA PRO A 533 -30.55 -12.45 -6.18
C PRO A 533 -29.19 -13.13 -6.01
N MET A 534 -28.94 -14.16 -6.81
CA MET A 534 -27.67 -14.91 -6.81
C MET A 534 -27.04 -15.07 -8.19
N LYS A 535 -27.79 -14.73 -9.25
CA LYS A 535 -27.38 -15.05 -10.62
C LYS A 535 -27.59 -13.86 -11.54
N VAL A 536 -26.51 -13.41 -12.16
CA VAL A 536 -26.58 -12.44 -13.26
C VAL A 536 -27.25 -13.10 -14.46
N LYS A 537 -28.34 -12.48 -14.94
CA LYS A 537 -29.14 -12.96 -16.07
C LYS A 537 -28.83 -12.23 -17.37
N HIS A 538 -28.67 -10.91 -17.27
CA HIS A 538 -28.38 -10.03 -18.39
C HIS A 538 -27.25 -9.09 -18.03
N THR A 539 -26.41 -8.77 -19.01
CA THR A 539 -25.28 -7.84 -18.88
C THR A 539 -25.33 -6.81 -20.00
N VAL A 540 -25.14 -5.54 -19.66
CA VAL A 540 -25.09 -4.45 -20.62
C VAL A 540 -23.71 -3.81 -20.58
N VAL A 541 -23.00 -3.87 -21.71
CA VAL A 541 -21.71 -3.19 -21.90
C VAL A 541 -21.97 -1.68 -22.05
N PRO A 542 -21.31 -0.81 -21.27
CA PRO A 542 -21.51 0.62 -21.41
C PRO A 542 -20.97 1.08 -22.77
N SER A 543 -21.78 1.84 -23.50
CA SER A 543 -21.46 2.36 -24.82
C SER A 543 -22.09 3.73 -24.99
N GLU A 544 -21.55 4.54 -25.89
CA GLU A 544 -21.97 5.90 -26.10
C GLU A 544 -23.42 5.95 -26.61
N ASN A 545 -24.22 6.86 -26.04
CA ASN A 545 -25.61 7.10 -26.45
C ASN A 545 -26.56 5.90 -26.27
N VAL A 546 -26.32 5.08 -25.25
CA VAL A 546 -27.17 3.93 -24.90
C VAL A 546 -27.91 4.20 -23.59
N LEU A 547 -29.23 4.31 -23.64
CA LEU A 547 -30.08 4.42 -22.45
C LEU A 547 -30.55 3.04 -22.02
N THR A 548 -30.27 2.65 -20.77
CA THR A 548 -30.95 1.53 -20.13
C THR A 548 -31.98 2.06 -19.14
N CYS A 549 -33.17 1.47 -19.09
CA CYS A 549 -34.22 1.88 -18.16
C CYS A 549 -35.08 0.70 -17.71
N PHE A 550 -35.61 0.77 -16.50
CA PHE A 550 -36.44 -0.27 -15.90
C PHE A 550 -37.37 0.30 -14.84
N GLU A 551 -38.47 -0.41 -14.58
CA GLU A 551 -39.37 -0.09 -13.47
C GLU A 551 -38.73 -0.51 -12.14
N VAL A 552 -38.81 0.37 -11.13
CA VAL A 552 -38.34 0.08 -9.78
C VAL A 552 -39.38 -0.80 -9.09
N VAL A 553 -39.02 -2.06 -8.84
CA VAL A 553 -39.91 -3.10 -8.29
C VAL A 553 -39.16 -3.97 -7.29
N LEU A 554 -39.86 -4.85 -6.57
CA LEU A 554 -39.24 -5.76 -5.57
C LEU A 554 -38.08 -6.60 -6.10
N GLN A 555 -38.07 -6.90 -7.40
CA GLN A 555 -37.15 -7.81 -8.05
C GLN A 555 -36.11 -7.07 -8.92
N SER A 556 -36.08 -5.73 -8.94
CA SER A 556 -35.20 -4.93 -9.81
C SER A 556 -33.74 -4.92 -9.37
N PHE A 557 -33.22 -6.06 -8.92
CA PHE A 557 -31.84 -6.21 -8.46
C PHE A 557 -30.85 -6.08 -9.62
N HIS A 558 -29.91 -5.16 -9.46
CA HIS A 558 -28.87 -4.88 -10.43
C HIS A 558 -27.59 -4.40 -9.76
N GLN A 559 -26.49 -4.40 -10.51
CA GLN A 559 -25.20 -3.89 -10.07
C GLN A 559 -24.37 -3.35 -11.25
N VAL A 560 -23.34 -2.56 -10.96
CA VAL A 560 -22.28 -2.19 -11.90
C VAL A 560 -21.01 -2.93 -11.50
N SER A 561 -20.57 -3.87 -12.33
CA SER A 561 -19.37 -4.65 -12.05
C SER A 561 -18.11 -3.78 -12.03
N GLU A 562 -17.09 -4.23 -11.30
CA GLU A 562 -15.85 -3.48 -11.12
C GLU A 562 -15.20 -3.06 -12.44
N ILE A 563 -14.69 -1.82 -12.50
CA ILE A 563 -13.87 -1.36 -13.62
C ILE A 563 -12.47 -1.98 -13.54
N ARG A 564 -12.12 -2.81 -14.52
CA ARG A 564 -10.80 -3.45 -14.64
C ARG A 564 -9.81 -2.60 -15.42
N SER A 565 -10.30 -1.71 -16.28
CA SER A 565 -9.45 -0.85 -17.10
C SER A 565 -8.64 0.13 -16.25
N LYS A 566 -7.31 0.08 -16.34
CA LYS A 566 -6.41 0.97 -15.59
C LYS A 566 -6.33 2.39 -16.13
N THR A 567 -6.76 2.59 -17.38
CA THR A 567 -6.59 3.86 -18.11
C THR A 567 -7.91 4.48 -18.55
N LYS A 568 -8.94 3.69 -18.83
CA LYS A 568 -10.25 4.18 -19.30
C LYS A 568 -11.15 4.55 -18.12
N LYS A 569 -12.14 5.41 -18.38
CA LYS A 569 -13.19 5.79 -17.42
C LYS A 569 -14.58 5.53 -18.01
N ARG A 570 -15.47 4.96 -17.20
CA ARG A 570 -16.88 4.77 -17.56
C ARG A 570 -17.66 6.00 -17.12
N PHE A 571 -18.44 6.55 -18.04
CA PHE A 571 -19.29 7.71 -17.84
C PHE A 571 -20.75 7.34 -18.06
N SER A 572 -21.57 7.64 -17.07
CA SER A 572 -23.03 7.46 -17.14
C SER A 572 -23.75 8.59 -16.44
N ILE A 573 -24.91 8.98 -16.96
CA ILE A 573 -25.89 9.76 -16.24
C ILE A 573 -26.93 8.78 -15.73
N GLN A 574 -27.17 8.83 -14.44
CA GLN A 574 -28.19 8.02 -13.81
C GLN A 574 -29.23 8.90 -13.14
N GLY A 575 -30.42 8.37 -12.99
CA GLY A 575 -31.49 9.09 -12.34
C GLY A 575 -32.76 8.29 -12.19
N TRP A 576 -33.72 8.93 -11.54
CA TRP A 576 -35.04 8.36 -11.30
C TRP A 576 -36.13 9.38 -11.62
N TYR A 577 -37.18 8.89 -12.26
CA TYR A 577 -38.47 9.57 -12.26
C TYR A 577 -39.32 9.04 -11.10
N HIS A 578 -39.96 9.96 -10.39
CA HIS A 578 -40.74 9.65 -9.20
C HIS A 578 -42.25 9.62 -9.49
N GLY A 579 -43.01 9.00 -8.60
CA GLY A 579 -44.46 8.97 -8.60
C GLY A 579 -44.99 8.50 -7.24
N SER A 580 -46.22 7.97 -7.22
CA SER A 580 -46.80 7.41 -6.01
C SER A 580 -46.00 6.20 -5.52
N GLU A 581 -45.73 6.16 -4.22
CA GLU A 581 -45.04 5.05 -3.55
C GLU A 581 -45.83 3.75 -3.71
N ILE A 582 -45.10 2.64 -3.89
CA ILE A 582 -45.66 1.31 -3.97
C ILE A 582 -45.54 0.68 -2.58
N GLU A 583 -46.67 0.41 -1.92
CA GLU A 583 -46.68 -0.35 -0.68
C GLU A 583 -46.47 -1.84 -0.98
N TYR A 584 -45.46 -2.44 -0.35
CA TYR A 584 -45.21 -3.88 -0.39
C TYR A 584 -45.66 -4.53 0.93
N PRO A 585 -46.24 -5.74 0.91
CA PRO A 585 -46.70 -6.41 2.13
C PRO A 585 -45.56 -6.59 3.16
N MET A 586 -45.81 -6.23 4.42
CA MET A 586 -44.86 -6.43 5.54
C MET A 586 -44.44 -7.89 5.75
N SER A 587 -45.22 -8.86 5.26
CA SER A 587 -44.93 -10.30 5.36
C SER A 587 -43.72 -10.78 4.56
N LEU A 588 -43.06 -9.88 3.80
CA LEU A 588 -41.84 -10.17 3.07
C LEU A 588 -40.56 -9.97 3.90
N ARG A 589 -40.68 -9.57 5.18
CA ARG A 589 -39.51 -9.48 6.09
C ARG A 589 -39.15 -10.83 6.70
N SER A 590 -37.83 -11.03 6.77
CA SER A 590 -37.07 -12.14 7.32
C SER A 590 -37.04 -13.39 6.43
N LEU A 591 -36.07 -13.41 5.48
CA LEU A 591 -35.17 -14.56 5.43
C LEU A 591 -34.49 -14.58 6.79
N SER A 592 -35.19 -15.10 7.81
CA SER A 592 -34.66 -15.24 9.14
C SER A 592 -33.30 -15.88 8.99
N SER A 593 -32.27 -15.23 9.55
CA SER A 593 -31.11 -15.96 9.99
C SER A 593 -31.66 -17.22 10.63
N LEU A 594 -31.44 -18.37 9.95
CA LEU A 594 -31.51 -19.66 10.62
C LEU A 594 -30.83 -19.39 11.94
N HIS A 595 -31.59 -19.40 13.05
CA HIS A 595 -31.03 -19.17 14.36
C HIS A 595 -29.89 -20.16 14.48
N GLN A 596 -28.66 -19.70 14.27
CA GLN A 596 -27.50 -20.56 14.39
C GLN A 596 -27.46 -20.90 15.86
N SER A 597 -27.52 -22.21 16.14
CA SER A 597 -27.43 -22.71 17.50
C SER A 597 -26.16 -22.13 18.13
N ILE A 598 -26.32 -21.52 19.30
CA ILE A 598 -25.19 -21.12 20.12
C ILE A 598 -24.54 -22.42 20.60
N ASP A 599 -23.25 -22.61 20.28
CA ASP A 599 -22.50 -23.76 20.75
C ASP A 599 -22.05 -23.51 22.20
N GLU A 600 -22.24 -24.51 23.06
CA GLU A 600 -21.72 -24.48 24.43
C GLU A 600 -20.18 -24.58 24.42
N PRO A 601 -19.49 -23.90 25.36
CA PRO A 601 -18.03 -23.96 25.45
C PRO A 601 -17.53 -25.37 25.74
N ILE A 602 -16.51 -25.82 25.01
CA ILE A 602 -15.95 -27.17 25.15
C ILE A 602 -14.82 -27.23 26.19
N ASP A 603 -14.64 -28.40 26.83
CA ASP A 603 -13.52 -28.63 27.74
C ASP A 603 -12.21 -28.88 26.99
N MET A 604 -11.12 -28.28 27.48
CA MET A 604 -9.77 -28.46 26.93
C MET A 604 -8.75 -28.35 28.07
N HIS A 605 -7.53 -28.90 27.92
CA HIS A 605 -6.58 -29.02 29.02
C HIS A 605 -5.82 -27.70 29.24
N ASP A 606 -5.67 -27.23 30.49
CA ASP A 606 -5.09 -25.91 30.82
C ASP A 606 -3.70 -25.64 30.21
N ALA A 607 -2.90 -26.69 30.02
CA ALA A 607 -1.58 -26.60 29.38
C ALA A 607 -1.62 -26.11 27.92
N ASP A 608 -2.77 -26.23 27.26
CA ASP A 608 -2.95 -25.92 25.84
C ASP A 608 -2.98 -24.41 25.58
N LEU A 609 -3.43 -23.58 26.53
CA LEU A 609 -3.44 -22.11 26.39
C LEU A 609 -2.03 -21.57 26.07
N LYS A 610 -1.04 -22.04 26.83
CA LYS A 610 0.39 -21.71 26.63
C LYS A 610 0.96 -22.31 25.36
N SER A 611 0.30 -23.29 24.76
CA SER A 611 0.74 -23.93 23.52
C SER A 611 0.33 -23.13 22.29
N PHE A 612 -0.83 -22.45 22.33
CA PHE A 612 -1.39 -21.67 21.22
C PHE A 612 -0.99 -20.19 21.22
N ILE A 613 -1.17 -19.51 22.35
CA ILE A 613 -1.02 -18.05 22.43
C ILE A 613 0.46 -17.66 22.59
N ASN A 614 0.84 -16.55 21.96
CA ASN A 614 2.11 -15.87 22.19
C ASN A 614 2.30 -15.50 23.67
N SER A 615 3.46 -15.83 24.24
CA SER A 615 3.73 -15.66 25.67
C SER A 615 3.62 -14.22 26.17
N ALA A 616 3.77 -13.23 25.29
CA ALA A 616 3.59 -11.82 25.64
C ALA A 616 2.16 -11.52 26.14
N TYR A 617 1.15 -12.17 25.56
CA TYR A 617 -0.26 -11.99 25.95
C TYR A 617 -0.69 -12.86 27.14
N LEU A 618 0.25 -13.62 27.71
CA LEU A 618 0.02 -14.41 28.93
C LEU A 618 0.62 -13.75 30.16
N ASP A 619 1.31 -12.61 29.98
CA ASP A 619 1.86 -11.83 31.08
C ASP A 619 0.75 -11.01 31.77
N LYS A 620 0.72 -11.05 33.10
CA LYS A 620 -0.35 -10.43 33.89
C LYS A 620 -0.37 -8.90 33.81
N GLU A 621 0.80 -8.26 33.69
CA GLU A 621 0.87 -6.81 33.55
C GLU A 621 0.34 -6.39 32.18
N VAL A 622 0.68 -7.16 31.14
CA VAL A 622 0.18 -6.94 29.77
C VAL A 622 -1.33 -7.14 29.70
N ILE A 623 -1.87 -8.23 30.28
CA ILE A 623 -3.31 -8.49 30.34
C ILE A 623 -4.03 -7.34 31.05
N SER A 624 -3.53 -6.89 32.20
CA SER A 624 -4.14 -5.78 32.93
C SER A 624 -4.12 -4.47 32.14
N TRP A 625 -3.06 -4.22 31.36
CA TRP A 625 -2.97 -3.04 30.50
C TRP A 625 -3.93 -3.13 29.29
N LEU A 626 -4.03 -4.30 28.67
CA LEU A 626 -4.96 -4.56 27.57
C LEU A 626 -6.41 -4.43 28.01
N ASN A 627 -6.74 -4.96 29.19
CA ASN A 627 -8.05 -4.83 29.82
C ASN A 627 -8.45 -3.34 29.97
N GLY A 628 -7.59 -2.52 30.60
CA GLY A 628 -7.86 -1.09 30.75
C GLY A 628 -7.84 -0.29 29.44
N THR A 629 -7.27 -0.84 28.37
CA THR A 629 -7.36 -0.27 27.01
C THR A 629 -8.70 -0.64 26.37
N PHE A 630 -9.12 -1.91 26.50
CA PHE A 630 -10.41 -2.38 26.00
C PHE A 630 -11.58 -1.68 26.65
N GLU A 631 -11.52 -1.46 27.97
CA GLU A 631 -12.57 -0.76 28.72
C GLU A 631 -12.83 0.66 28.18
N LYS A 632 -11.80 1.30 27.60
CA LYS A 632 -11.90 2.66 27.04
C LYS A 632 -12.35 2.66 25.59
N GLU A 633 -11.85 1.73 24.78
CA GLU A 633 -11.97 1.77 23.32
C GLU A 633 -13.01 0.78 22.78
N SER A 634 -13.46 -0.19 23.59
CA SER A 634 -14.31 -1.33 23.21
C SER A 634 -13.80 -2.14 22.00
N LYS A 635 -12.54 -1.93 21.62
CA LYS A 635 -11.83 -2.60 20.53
C LYS A 635 -10.36 -2.73 20.88
N MET A 636 -9.73 -3.82 20.47
CA MET A 636 -8.28 -3.93 20.40
C MET A 636 -7.81 -4.82 19.24
N ASP A 637 -6.58 -4.60 18.80
CA ASP A 637 -5.87 -5.39 17.79
C ASP A 637 -4.63 -6.04 18.43
N LEU A 638 -4.56 -7.36 18.40
CA LEU A 638 -3.48 -8.16 18.99
C LEU A 638 -2.64 -8.81 17.89
N MET A 639 -1.49 -8.19 17.61
CA MET A 639 -0.54 -8.65 16.58
C MET A 639 0.20 -9.91 17.03
N ASN A 640 0.47 -10.82 16.10
CA ASN A 640 1.17 -12.08 16.38
C ASN A 640 0.52 -12.86 17.54
N PHE A 641 -0.81 -12.96 17.52
CA PHE A 641 -1.59 -13.51 18.62
C PHE A 641 -1.28 -14.99 18.87
N PHE A 642 -1.35 -15.81 17.83
CA PHE A 642 -0.88 -17.19 17.91
C PHE A 642 0.64 -17.23 17.79
N LYS A 643 1.25 -18.26 18.36
CA LYS A 643 2.67 -18.53 18.10
C LYS A 643 2.90 -18.82 16.63
N ASP A 644 4.09 -18.45 16.15
CA ASP A 644 4.46 -18.59 14.74
C ASP A 644 4.37 -20.04 14.25
N ASP A 645 4.70 -21.03 15.08
CA ASP A 645 4.62 -22.44 14.71
C ASP A 645 3.17 -22.89 14.48
N VAL A 646 2.23 -22.41 15.30
CA VAL A 646 0.78 -22.63 15.13
C VAL A 646 0.27 -21.92 13.89
N TYR A 647 0.56 -20.63 13.74
CA TYR A 647 0.14 -19.83 12.59
C TYR A 647 0.60 -20.46 11.27
N ASN A 648 1.90 -20.76 11.17
CA ASN A 648 2.50 -21.34 9.98
C ASN A 648 2.00 -22.76 9.70
N ALA A 649 1.61 -23.52 10.73
CA ALA A 649 0.99 -24.83 10.55
C ALA A 649 -0.45 -24.70 10.01
N MET A 650 -1.27 -23.79 10.56
CA MET A 650 -2.60 -23.51 10.02
C MET A 650 -2.54 -23.08 8.56
N TYR A 651 -1.68 -22.12 8.24
CA TYR A 651 -1.52 -21.60 6.89
C TYR A 651 -1.13 -22.72 5.90
N ARG A 652 -0.13 -23.54 6.26
CA ARG A 652 0.28 -24.69 5.42
C ARG A 652 -0.83 -25.72 5.24
N GLU A 653 -1.55 -26.08 6.30
CA GLU A 653 -2.65 -27.04 6.23
C GLU A 653 -3.76 -26.55 5.30
N ILE A 654 -4.12 -25.27 5.39
CA ILE A 654 -5.19 -24.69 4.57
C ILE A 654 -4.77 -24.60 3.10
N CYS A 655 -3.55 -24.18 2.81
CA CYS A 655 -3.04 -24.10 1.44
C CYS A 655 -2.82 -25.48 0.79
N SER A 656 -2.51 -26.51 1.59
CA SER A 656 -2.17 -27.85 1.08
C SER A 656 -3.37 -28.77 0.91
N ASN A 657 -4.52 -28.44 1.50
CA ASN A 657 -5.72 -29.28 1.49
C ASN A 657 -6.84 -28.68 0.64
N SER A 658 -7.64 -29.55 0.02
CA SER A 658 -8.87 -29.12 -0.66
C SER A 658 -10.01 -28.94 0.34
N ILE A 659 -10.16 -27.71 0.83
CA ILE A 659 -11.24 -27.33 1.76
C ILE A 659 -12.55 -27.13 0.98
N LEU A 660 -13.65 -27.70 1.49
CA LEU A 660 -14.99 -27.50 0.94
C LEU A 660 -15.58 -26.17 1.42
N TRP A 661 -15.86 -25.29 0.47
CA TRP A 661 -16.40 -23.96 0.68
C TRP A 661 -17.77 -23.82 0.04
N LYS A 662 -18.73 -23.24 0.77
CA LYS A 662 -20.07 -22.91 0.26
C LYS A 662 -20.19 -21.40 0.06
N ILE A 663 -20.75 -20.97 -1.07
CA ILE A 663 -21.06 -19.56 -1.30
C ILE A 663 -22.16 -19.13 -0.33
N TYR A 664 -21.95 -18.00 0.34
CA TYR A 664 -22.92 -17.38 1.23
C TYR A 664 -23.39 -16.05 0.63
N GLY A 665 -24.71 -15.95 0.51
CA GLY A 665 -25.44 -14.81 -0.03
C GLY A 665 -26.68 -14.51 0.81
N PRO A 666 -27.66 -13.75 0.28
CA PRO A 666 -27.78 -13.30 -1.12
C PRO A 666 -26.98 -12.03 -1.44
N MET A 667 -26.76 -11.74 -2.73
CA MET A 667 -25.80 -10.72 -3.18
C MET A 667 -26.11 -9.29 -2.68
N GLN A 668 -27.38 -8.94 -2.44
CA GLN A 668 -27.75 -7.64 -1.87
C GLN A 668 -27.40 -7.49 -0.38
N LYS A 669 -26.88 -8.54 0.25
CA LYS A 669 -26.41 -8.54 1.65
C LYS A 669 -24.94 -8.92 1.76
N ARG A 670 -24.52 -9.95 1.01
CA ARG A 670 -23.17 -10.50 1.08
C ARG A 670 -22.85 -11.41 -0.10
N LEU A 671 -21.57 -11.55 -0.37
CA LEU A 671 -21.04 -12.55 -1.27
C LEU A 671 -19.66 -12.96 -0.78
N TYR A 672 -19.55 -14.09 -0.10
CA TYR A 672 -18.28 -14.68 0.31
C TYR A 672 -18.42 -16.19 0.48
N TYR A 673 -17.36 -16.86 0.87
CA TYR A 673 -17.38 -18.31 1.07
C TYR A 673 -17.33 -18.64 2.56
N VAL A 674 -18.14 -19.60 2.99
CA VAL A 674 -18.12 -20.15 4.36
C VAL A 674 -17.69 -21.61 4.31
N ALA A 675 -16.86 -22.05 5.24
CA ALA A 675 -16.45 -23.44 5.33
C ALA A 675 -17.64 -24.35 5.64
N GLU A 676 -17.75 -25.50 4.97
CA GLU A 676 -18.80 -26.47 5.32
C GLU A 676 -18.53 -27.13 6.68
N LYS A 677 -19.58 -27.71 7.28
CA LYS A 677 -19.45 -28.42 8.55
C LYS A 677 -18.41 -29.54 8.42
N ASN A 678 -17.44 -29.57 9.34
CA ASN A 678 -16.29 -30.50 9.33
C ASN A 678 -15.31 -30.35 8.15
N ALA A 679 -15.32 -29.22 7.43
CA ALA A 679 -14.33 -28.94 6.38
C ALA A 679 -12.89 -28.95 6.91
N PHE A 680 -12.70 -28.60 8.19
CA PHE A 680 -11.43 -28.68 8.91
C PHE A 680 -11.47 -29.81 9.95
N ASN A 681 -11.33 -31.06 9.49
CA ASN A 681 -11.28 -32.22 10.37
C ASN A 681 -9.84 -32.55 10.81
N ALA A 682 -9.72 -33.34 11.87
CA ALA A 682 -8.44 -33.69 12.46
C ALA A 682 -7.53 -34.56 11.57
N GLU A 683 -8.07 -35.21 10.53
CA GLU A 683 -7.28 -36.02 9.60
C GLU A 683 -6.58 -35.16 8.54
N SER A 684 -7.30 -34.17 7.99
CA SER A 684 -6.77 -33.30 6.92
C SER A 684 -6.11 -32.03 7.46
N CYS A 685 -6.67 -31.42 8.49
CA CYS A 685 -6.24 -30.14 9.06
C CYS A 685 -6.14 -30.23 10.59
N PRO A 686 -5.19 -31.04 11.12
CA PRO A 686 -5.10 -31.31 12.55
C PRO A 686 -4.83 -30.04 13.39
N THR A 687 -4.01 -29.10 12.90
CA THR A 687 -3.73 -27.85 13.61
C THR A 687 -4.94 -26.93 13.56
N VAL A 688 -5.56 -26.76 12.38
CA VAL A 688 -6.75 -25.90 12.23
C VAL A 688 -7.90 -26.41 13.09
N SER A 689 -8.17 -27.72 13.07
CA SER A 689 -9.21 -28.36 13.88
C SER A 689 -8.99 -28.14 15.38
N LYS A 690 -7.73 -28.20 15.83
CA LYS A 690 -7.36 -27.88 17.22
C LYS A 690 -7.52 -26.40 17.55
N VAL A 691 -7.19 -25.49 16.63
CA VAL A 691 -7.36 -24.04 16.85
C VAL A 691 -8.84 -23.68 16.92
N ILE A 692 -9.69 -24.24 16.06
CA ILE A 692 -11.15 -24.10 16.16
C ILE A 692 -11.66 -24.56 17.52
N SER A 693 -11.20 -25.74 17.97
CA SER A 693 -11.54 -26.27 19.29
C SER A 693 -11.06 -25.35 20.42
N PHE A 694 -9.85 -24.82 20.31
CA PHE A 694 -9.28 -23.86 21.26
C PHE A 694 -10.12 -22.59 21.36
N LEU A 695 -10.48 -21.97 20.23
CA LEU A 695 -11.29 -20.76 20.19
C LEU A 695 -12.67 -20.97 20.85
N LYS A 696 -13.22 -22.18 20.80
CA LYS A 696 -14.52 -22.55 21.41
C LYS A 696 -14.40 -23.08 22.84
N SER A 697 -13.19 -23.16 23.40
CA SER A 697 -12.95 -23.81 24.67
C SER A 697 -13.27 -22.91 25.86
N LYS A 698 -13.64 -23.50 27.00
CA LYS A 698 -13.78 -22.78 28.29
C LYS A 698 -12.54 -21.97 28.67
N LEU A 699 -11.35 -22.44 28.24
CA LEU A 699 -10.09 -21.73 28.45
C LEU A 699 -10.04 -20.39 27.71
N MET A 700 -10.45 -20.38 26.44
CA MET A 700 -10.47 -19.15 25.64
C MET A 700 -11.52 -18.18 26.18
N PHE A 701 -12.70 -18.66 26.57
CA PHE A 701 -13.73 -17.82 27.21
C PHE A 701 -13.21 -17.13 28.48
N ASN A 702 -12.60 -17.90 29.39
CA ASN A 702 -12.05 -17.34 30.63
C ASN A 702 -10.88 -16.37 30.36
N TYR A 703 -10.01 -16.70 29.39
CA TYR A 703 -8.91 -15.84 28.99
C TYR A 703 -9.42 -14.50 28.39
N LEU A 704 -10.41 -14.55 27.50
CA LEU A 704 -11.04 -13.35 26.94
C LEU A 704 -11.74 -12.53 28.02
N ALA A 705 -12.42 -13.17 28.99
CA ALA A 705 -13.03 -12.48 30.13
C ALA A 705 -11.98 -11.71 30.94
N GLU A 706 -10.82 -12.31 31.24
CA GLU A 706 -9.71 -11.62 31.92
C GLU A 706 -9.14 -10.48 31.08
N LEU A 707 -8.94 -10.73 29.77
CA LEU A 707 -8.34 -9.79 28.83
C LEU A 707 -9.21 -8.56 28.55
N THR A 708 -10.53 -8.72 28.54
CA THR A 708 -11.51 -7.68 28.18
C THR A 708 -12.21 -7.07 29.38
N GLY A 709 -12.23 -7.76 30.52
CA GLY A 709 -12.98 -7.35 31.71
C GLY A 709 -14.45 -7.77 31.70
N LEU A 710 -14.89 -8.52 30.68
CA LEU A 710 -16.26 -9.00 30.55
C LEU A 710 -16.48 -10.24 31.43
N ASP A 711 -16.80 -10.01 32.71
CA ASP A 711 -16.98 -11.09 33.70
C ASP A 711 -18.06 -12.12 33.30
N ASN A 712 -19.11 -11.73 32.57
CA ASN A 712 -20.19 -12.62 32.13
C ASN A 712 -19.79 -13.57 30.97
N LEU A 713 -18.58 -13.44 30.43
CA LEU A 713 -18.00 -14.44 29.51
C LEU A 713 -17.34 -15.61 30.25
N ALA A 714 -17.02 -15.47 31.54
CA ALA A 714 -16.30 -16.50 32.28
C ALA A 714 -17.20 -17.73 32.55
N VAL A 715 -16.70 -18.93 32.20
CA VAL A 715 -17.51 -20.17 32.21
C VAL A 715 -17.53 -20.86 33.58
N ASN A 716 -16.66 -20.52 34.53
CA ASN A 716 -16.65 -21.09 35.89
C ASN A 716 -15.88 -20.20 36.89
N LYS A 717 -16.56 -19.32 37.63
CA LYS A 717 -16.23 -19.03 39.03
C LYS A 717 -17.20 -19.86 39.87
N ASP A 718 -16.76 -20.53 40.93
CA ASP A 718 -17.62 -21.30 41.83
C ASP A 718 -18.77 -20.45 42.39
N VAL A 719 -19.92 -20.40 41.71
CA VAL A 719 -21.13 -19.75 42.22
C VAL A 719 -22.04 -20.86 42.75
N TYR A 720 -21.92 -21.11 44.05
CA TYR A 720 -23.01 -21.71 44.80
C TYR A 720 -24.19 -20.73 44.75
N TYR A 721 -25.34 -21.21 44.27
CA TYR A 721 -26.68 -20.61 44.24
C TYR A 721 -27.17 -20.05 42.88
N LEU A 722 -28.29 -20.66 42.46
CA LEU A 722 -29.34 -20.21 41.55
C LEU A 722 -29.14 -20.43 40.03
N ASP A 723 -29.75 -21.54 39.57
CA ASP A 723 -30.55 -21.71 38.34
C ASP A 723 -30.27 -20.70 37.20
N LEU A 724 -29.35 -21.03 36.30
CA LEU A 724 -29.08 -20.30 35.06
C LEU A 724 -29.39 -21.21 33.86
N SER A 725 -30.60 -21.07 33.30
CA SER A 725 -30.98 -21.75 32.06
C SER A 725 -30.50 -21.04 30.79
N VAL A 726 -29.50 -20.15 30.86
CA VAL A 726 -28.83 -19.56 29.70
C VAL A 726 -27.34 -19.37 29.99
N GLY A 727 -26.52 -20.37 29.66
CA GLY A 727 -25.06 -20.30 29.78
C GLY A 727 -24.43 -19.44 28.67
N CYS A 728 -23.19 -18.98 28.89
CA CYS A 728 -22.37 -18.37 27.84
C CYS A 728 -22.09 -19.36 26.70
N GLY A 729 -21.90 -18.86 25.48
CA GLY A 729 -21.58 -19.70 24.32
C GLY A 729 -21.05 -18.91 23.13
N CYS A 730 -20.78 -19.55 22.00
CA CYS A 730 -20.25 -18.86 20.82
C CYS A 730 -20.88 -19.33 19.50
N LYS A 731 -20.80 -18.45 18.50
CA LYS A 731 -21.11 -18.75 17.09
C LYS A 731 -19.80 -18.65 16.29
N GLU A 732 -19.49 -19.67 15.51
CA GLU A 732 -18.30 -19.76 14.68
C GLU A 732 -18.68 -19.62 13.21
N GLU A 733 -18.01 -18.71 12.50
CA GLU A 733 -18.05 -18.63 11.04
C GLU A 733 -16.63 -18.50 10.49
N ILE A 734 -16.16 -19.50 9.75
CA ILE A 734 -14.87 -19.44 9.05
C ILE A 734 -15.13 -19.01 7.63
N ARG A 735 -14.61 -17.85 7.26
CA ARG A 735 -14.93 -17.17 6.00
C ARG A 735 -13.70 -17.13 5.10
N LYS A 736 -13.93 -17.19 3.79
CA LYS A 736 -12.91 -16.97 2.76
C LYS A 736 -13.37 -15.85 1.84
N PHE A 737 -12.52 -14.86 1.69
CA PHE A 737 -12.74 -13.69 0.85
C PHE A 737 -11.67 -13.64 -0.24
N GLY A 738 -12.10 -13.69 -1.48
CA GLY A 738 -11.25 -13.51 -2.65
C GLY A 738 -11.87 -12.51 -3.62
N SER A 739 -11.38 -12.49 -4.85
CA SER A 739 -11.87 -11.62 -5.94
C SER A 739 -13.41 -11.50 -5.95
N GLY A 740 -13.89 -10.26 -5.77
CA GLY A 740 -15.30 -9.91 -5.83
C GLY A 740 -16.12 -10.19 -4.57
N CYS A 741 -15.52 -10.64 -3.47
CA CYS A 741 -16.23 -10.92 -2.21
C CYS A 741 -16.50 -9.64 -1.41
N TYR A 742 -17.61 -9.61 -0.66
CA TYR A 742 -18.01 -8.49 0.20
C TYR A 742 -19.09 -8.88 1.21
N SER A 743 -19.35 -8.01 2.18
CA SER A 743 -20.65 -7.91 2.85
C SER A 743 -21.11 -6.46 2.91
N LEU A 744 -22.41 -6.26 3.09
CA LEU A 744 -23.07 -4.96 3.19
C LEU A 744 -23.75 -4.82 4.55
N ILE A 745 -24.09 -3.59 4.92
CA ILE A 745 -24.89 -3.32 6.11
C ILE A 745 -26.28 -3.92 5.91
N ASP A 746 -26.67 -4.82 6.81
CA ASP A 746 -27.99 -5.44 6.81
C ASP A 746 -28.89 -4.79 7.87
N ALA A 747 -29.81 -3.94 7.43
CA ALA A 747 -30.77 -3.26 8.31
C ALA A 747 -31.67 -4.24 9.09
N ASP A 748 -31.93 -5.44 8.55
CA ASP A 748 -32.69 -6.47 9.28
C ASP A 748 -31.85 -7.12 10.40
N GLU A 749 -30.54 -7.27 10.22
CA GLU A 749 -29.66 -7.75 11.30
C GLU A 749 -29.53 -6.68 12.40
N CYS A 750 -29.44 -5.40 12.03
CA CYS A 750 -29.38 -4.30 13.00
C CYS A 750 -30.65 -4.25 13.88
N THR A 751 -31.83 -4.39 13.28
CA THR A 751 -33.12 -4.32 14.00
C THR A 751 -33.42 -5.57 14.85
N ASN A 752 -32.94 -6.75 14.46
CA ASN A 752 -33.16 -7.98 15.25
C ASN A 752 -32.11 -8.21 16.35
N SER A 753 -30.97 -7.51 16.30
CA SER A 753 -29.86 -7.65 17.26
C SER A 753 -29.86 -6.59 18.36
N GLU A 754 -30.91 -5.77 18.47
CA GLU A 754 -31.02 -4.66 19.43
C GLU A 754 -30.81 -5.06 20.91
N ASN A 755 -30.85 -6.37 21.24
CA ASN A 755 -30.71 -6.89 22.60
C ASN A 755 -29.55 -7.90 22.82
N GLU A 756 -28.69 -8.18 21.82
CA GLU A 756 -27.57 -9.14 21.98
C GLU A 756 -26.24 -8.40 22.20
N MET A 757 -25.78 -8.29 23.46
CA MET A 757 -24.41 -7.89 23.77
C MET A 757 -23.45 -9.04 23.48
N LEU A 758 -22.41 -8.80 22.68
CA LEU A 758 -21.46 -9.83 22.32
C LEU A 758 -20.05 -9.30 22.08
N LEU A 759 -19.06 -10.17 22.30
CA LEU A 759 -17.66 -9.95 21.92
C LEU A 759 -17.39 -10.65 20.59
N GLU A 760 -17.05 -9.89 19.55
CA GLU A 760 -16.63 -10.44 18.25
C GLU A 760 -15.12 -10.52 18.18
N ALA A 761 -14.60 -11.71 17.86
CA ALA A 761 -13.19 -11.98 17.69
C ALA A 761 -12.93 -12.45 16.25
N ILE A 762 -12.13 -11.68 15.53
CA ILE A 762 -11.79 -11.96 14.14
C ILE A 762 -10.30 -12.24 14.04
N PHE A 763 -9.96 -13.48 13.72
CA PHE A 763 -8.59 -13.90 13.51
C PHE A 763 -8.30 -14.07 12.02
N HIS A 764 -7.31 -13.34 11.50
CA HIS A 764 -7.04 -13.28 10.06
C HIS A 764 -5.84 -14.16 9.65
N LEU A 765 -6.06 -14.98 8.62
CA LEU A 765 -5.04 -15.64 7.81
C LEU A 765 -4.93 -14.93 6.47
N VAL A 766 -4.00 -13.98 6.40
CA VAL A 766 -3.82 -13.09 5.26
C VAL A 766 -2.51 -13.43 4.54
N PRO A 767 -2.49 -13.51 3.19
CA PRO A 767 -1.24 -13.58 2.44
C PRO A 767 -0.34 -12.37 2.72
N GLU A 768 0.97 -12.57 2.82
CA GLU A 768 1.93 -11.47 3.08
C GLU A 768 1.90 -10.37 2.00
N GLU A 769 1.50 -10.73 0.78
CA GLU A 769 1.39 -9.81 -0.37
C GLU A 769 0.08 -9.02 -0.40
N TRP A 770 -0.83 -9.24 0.56
CA TRP A 770 -2.10 -8.52 0.60
C TRP A 770 -1.88 -7.06 1.00
N ASP A 771 -2.42 -6.16 0.18
CA ASP A 771 -2.33 -4.71 0.34
C ASP A 771 -3.73 -4.15 0.61
N GLU A 772 -3.79 -3.08 1.40
CA GLU A 772 -5.04 -2.40 1.76
C GLU A 772 -5.86 -1.99 0.53
N LYS A 773 -5.21 -1.67 -0.59
CA LYS A 773 -5.88 -1.29 -1.85
C LYS A 773 -6.78 -2.38 -2.42
N TYR A 774 -6.58 -3.65 -2.01
CA TYR A 774 -7.41 -4.77 -2.45
C TYR A 774 -8.73 -4.87 -1.71
N GLY A 775 -8.93 -4.11 -0.62
CA GLY A 775 -10.13 -4.22 0.22
C GLY A 775 -10.10 -5.44 1.14
N GLY A 776 -11.27 -5.90 1.57
CA GLY A 776 -11.42 -7.00 2.53
C GLY A 776 -11.34 -6.60 4.01
N VAL A 777 -11.09 -5.33 4.29
CA VAL A 777 -11.13 -4.78 5.66
C VAL A 777 -12.54 -4.86 6.23
N THR A 778 -12.66 -5.27 7.50
CA THR A 778 -13.91 -5.21 8.25
C THR A 778 -14.07 -3.82 8.85
N ILE A 779 -15.22 -3.22 8.60
CA ILE A 779 -15.57 -1.88 9.06
C ILE A 779 -16.65 -1.99 10.14
N PHE A 780 -16.43 -1.30 11.27
CA PHE A 780 -17.37 -1.19 12.38
C PHE A 780 -17.81 0.27 12.52
N HIS A 781 -19.11 0.55 12.37
CA HIS A 781 -19.65 1.91 12.51
C HIS A 781 -20.06 2.22 13.96
N LEU A 782 -19.32 3.09 14.63
CA LEU A 782 -19.62 3.51 16.00
C LEU A 782 -20.30 4.88 15.97
N GLY A 783 -21.61 4.96 16.27
CA GLY A 783 -22.31 6.24 16.46
C GLY A 783 -23.74 6.30 15.90
N GLU A 784 -24.51 7.30 16.34
CA GLU A 784 -25.79 7.67 15.71
C GLU A 784 -25.52 8.44 14.41
N ALA A 785 -26.32 8.19 13.38
CA ALA A 785 -26.20 8.83 12.08
C ALA A 785 -26.45 10.34 12.18
N ASP A 786 -25.47 11.18 11.84
CA ASP A 786 -25.66 12.64 11.72
C ASP A 786 -26.53 12.96 10.49
N GLU A 787 -27.54 13.81 10.67
CA GLU A 787 -28.39 14.28 9.57
C GLU A 787 -27.55 15.03 8.52
N ASP A 788 -27.42 14.47 7.31
CA ASP A 788 -26.80 15.17 6.17
C ASP A 788 -27.50 16.53 5.94
N GLU A 789 -26.75 17.63 5.74
CA GLU A 789 -27.22 19.02 5.53
C GLU A 789 -28.23 19.23 4.37
N HIS A 790 -28.62 18.17 3.65
CA HIS A 790 -29.50 18.22 2.48
C HIS A 790 -30.82 17.45 2.64
N GLY A 791 -31.12 16.88 3.82
CA GLY A 791 -32.43 16.28 4.09
C GLY A 791 -32.73 14.98 3.32
N ASP A 792 -31.76 14.41 2.61
CA ASP A 792 -31.83 13.07 2.06
C ASP A 792 -31.33 12.10 3.13
N ASN A 793 -32.27 11.58 3.93
CA ASN A 793 -32.06 10.74 5.11
C ASN A 793 -31.49 9.33 4.82
N GLU A 794 -30.86 9.14 3.67
CA GLU A 794 -30.88 7.84 2.99
C GLU A 794 -29.61 7.02 3.19
N TYR A 795 -28.51 7.66 3.62
CA TYR A 795 -27.25 6.99 3.89
C TYR A 795 -26.40 7.66 4.97
N ALA A 796 -26.99 8.49 5.84
CA ALA A 796 -26.25 9.07 6.96
C ALA A 796 -25.61 7.93 7.79
N LEU A 797 -24.28 7.88 7.81
CA LEU A 797 -23.50 6.94 8.60
C LEU A 797 -22.58 7.78 9.48
N PRO A 798 -22.38 7.41 10.76
CA PRO A 798 -21.58 8.19 11.70
C PRO A 798 -20.14 8.40 11.20
N GLU A 799 -19.55 9.56 11.51
CA GLU A 799 -18.17 9.92 11.16
C GLU A 799 -17.11 8.99 11.79
N TYR A 800 -17.45 8.24 12.85
CA TYR A 800 -16.53 7.34 13.55
C TYR A 800 -16.52 5.94 12.93
N VAL A 801 -15.59 5.75 12.00
CA VAL A 801 -15.30 4.46 11.36
C VAL A 801 -14.12 3.81 12.09
N ASN A 802 -14.35 2.65 12.71
CA ASN A 802 -13.27 1.84 13.26
C ASN A 802 -12.98 0.67 12.31
N GLU A 803 -11.78 0.64 11.73
CA GLU A 803 -11.39 -0.33 10.71
C GLU A 803 -10.54 -1.45 11.32
N SER A 804 -10.77 -2.70 10.95
CA SER A 804 -9.83 -3.79 11.27
C SER A 804 -8.56 -3.65 10.44
N ASN A 805 -7.39 -3.81 11.03
CA ASN A 805 -6.19 -4.02 10.21
C ASN A 805 -6.25 -5.41 9.56
N LEU A 806 -6.01 -5.52 8.26
CA LEU A 806 -5.97 -6.84 7.60
C LEU A 806 -4.53 -7.33 7.52
N LEU A 807 -4.03 -7.88 8.63
CA LEU A 807 -2.63 -8.29 8.77
C LEU A 807 -2.48 -9.78 9.11
N PRO A 808 -1.37 -10.42 8.69
CA PRO A 808 -1.06 -11.79 9.11
C PRO A 808 -1.01 -11.93 10.63
N ASN A 809 -1.62 -13.00 11.15
CA ASN A 809 -1.60 -13.37 12.57
C ASN A 809 -2.15 -12.29 13.53
N LEU A 810 -3.10 -11.49 13.05
CA LEU A 810 -3.82 -10.51 13.85
C LEU A 810 -5.12 -11.09 14.42
N LEU A 811 -5.33 -10.91 15.72
CA LEU A 811 -6.63 -11.07 16.36
C LEU A 811 -7.24 -9.69 16.66
N THR A 812 -8.37 -9.38 16.06
CA THR A 812 -9.16 -8.18 16.36
C THR A 812 -10.31 -8.56 17.30
N LEU A 813 -10.44 -7.84 18.41
CA LEU A 813 -11.54 -7.98 19.37
C LEU A 813 -12.39 -6.71 19.33
N VAL A 814 -13.71 -6.86 19.23
CA VAL A 814 -14.67 -5.74 19.27
C VAL A 814 -15.86 -6.11 20.14
N TYR A 815 -16.14 -5.30 21.14
CA TYR A 815 -17.36 -5.41 21.94
C TYR A 815 -18.51 -4.66 21.27
N ARG A 816 -19.66 -5.31 21.14
CA ARG A 816 -20.86 -4.72 20.54
C ARG A 816 -21.99 -4.71 21.57
N ASP A 817 -22.38 -3.51 21.97
CA ASP A 817 -23.43 -3.26 22.96
C ASP A 817 -24.83 -3.15 22.32
N ARG A 818 -24.94 -2.66 21.07
CA ARG A 818 -26.17 -2.58 20.26
C ARG A 818 -25.85 -2.56 18.78
N ALA A 819 -26.46 -3.42 17.96
CA ALA A 819 -26.65 -3.30 16.50
C ALA A 819 -25.57 -2.56 15.66
N VAL A 820 -24.30 -2.55 16.07
CA VAL A 820 -23.21 -1.83 15.40
C VAL A 820 -23.11 -2.40 14.00
N PRO A 821 -23.46 -1.63 12.94
CA PRO A 821 -23.44 -2.16 11.59
C PRO A 821 -22.00 -2.50 11.21
N THR A 822 -21.80 -3.76 10.83
CA THR A 822 -20.49 -4.27 10.40
C THR A 822 -20.57 -4.77 8.98
N PHE A 823 -19.56 -4.48 8.18
CA PHE A 823 -19.45 -5.04 6.85
C PHE A 823 -17.98 -5.24 6.45
N VAL A 824 -17.75 -6.10 5.48
CA VAL A 824 -16.43 -6.39 4.90
C VAL A 824 -16.37 -5.72 3.55
N LYS A 825 -15.42 -4.79 3.39
CA LYS A 825 -15.25 -4.02 2.16
C LYS A 825 -15.00 -4.94 0.97
N TYR A 826 -15.58 -4.58 -0.19
CA TYR A 826 -15.38 -5.31 -1.44
C TYR A 826 -13.92 -5.60 -1.74
N VAL A 827 -13.63 -6.87 -2.00
CA VAL A 827 -12.32 -7.34 -2.46
C VAL A 827 -12.22 -7.15 -3.96
N THR A 828 -11.29 -6.30 -4.39
CA THR A 828 -11.11 -5.97 -5.81
C THR A 828 -10.63 -7.19 -6.59
N LYS A 829 -10.96 -7.25 -7.88
CA LYS A 829 -10.47 -8.27 -8.81
C LYS A 829 -8.97 -8.18 -9.06
N ASP A 830 -8.32 -7.11 -8.60
CA ASP A 830 -6.86 -7.03 -8.69
C ASP A 830 -6.22 -8.18 -7.93
N VAL A 831 -6.78 -8.73 -6.85
CA VAL A 831 -6.16 -9.86 -6.12
C VAL A 831 -5.88 -11.11 -6.97
N GLU A 832 -6.50 -11.24 -8.16
CA GLU A 832 -6.31 -12.36 -9.10
C GLU A 832 -4.85 -12.53 -9.58
N HIS A 833 -3.99 -11.52 -9.45
CA HIS A 833 -2.56 -11.65 -9.79
C HIS A 833 -1.70 -12.26 -8.68
N LEU A 834 -2.22 -12.34 -7.44
CA LEU A 834 -1.50 -12.90 -6.31
C LEU A 834 -1.40 -14.43 -6.44
N GLU A 835 -0.32 -15.02 -5.90
CA GLU A 835 -0.19 -16.47 -5.83
C GLU A 835 -1.34 -17.10 -5.03
N ILE A 836 -1.77 -16.41 -3.96
CA ILE A 836 -2.93 -16.77 -3.14
C ILE A 836 -3.93 -15.60 -3.19
N PRO A 837 -4.94 -15.66 -4.08
CA PRO A 837 -5.84 -14.53 -4.38
C PRO A 837 -7.02 -14.42 -3.40
N TYR A 838 -6.81 -14.82 -2.13
CA TYR A 838 -7.82 -14.78 -1.08
C TYR A 838 -7.19 -14.74 0.32
N PHE A 839 -7.93 -14.22 1.29
CA PHE A 839 -7.65 -14.41 2.71
C PHE A 839 -8.76 -15.22 3.36
N ILE A 840 -8.46 -15.76 4.54
CA ILE A 840 -9.41 -16.49 5.38
C ILE A 840 -9.46 -15.81 6.74
N ASP A 841 -10.63 -15.74 7.35
CA ASP A 841 -10.76 -15.36 8.74
C ASP A 841 -11.58 -16.38 9.54
N PHE A 842 -11.32 -16.41 10.84
CA PHE A 842 -12.10 -17.12 11.83
C PHE A 842 -12.86 -16.05 12.61
N ASN A 843 -14.14 -15.90 12.31
CA ASN A 843 -15.01 -14.97 12.99
C ASN A 843 -15.80 -15.72 14.08
N ILE A 844 -15.47 -15.44 15.34
CA ILE A 844 -16.12 -16.04 16.50
C ILE A 844 -16.86 -14.95 17.27
N LYS A 845 -18.17 -15.13 17.44
CA LYS A 845 -19.02 -14.25 18.25
C LYS A 845 -19.29 -14.92 19.59
N TYR A 846 -18.72 -14.38 20.67
CA TYR A 846 -18.93 -14.86 22.04
C TYR A 846 -20.10 -14.13 22.68
N VAL A 847 -21.06 -14.90 23.19
CA VAL A 847 -22.29 -14.42 23.82
C VAL A 847 -22.14 -14.54 25.33
N GLU A 848 -22.34 -13.43 26.04
CA GLU A 848 -22.35 -13.36 27.50
C GLU A 848 -23.56 -14.10 28.11
N SER A 849 -23.41 -14.57 29.34
CA SER A 849 -24.58 -15.01 30.12
C SER A 849 -25.46 -13.81 30.46
N GLN A 850 -26.76 -13.87 30.16
CA GLN A 850 -27.68 -12.80 30.55
C GLN A 850 -27.84 -12.76 32.07
N SER A 851 -27.46 -11.65 32.72
CA SER A 851 -27.95 -11.35 34.07
C SER A 851 -29.44 -11.04 33.96
N MET A 852 -30.30 -11.82 34.62
CA MET A 852 -31.66 -11.36 34.86
C MET A 852 -31.55 -10.13 35.76
N ASP A 853 -31.71 -8.94 35.20
CA ASP A 853 -32.06 -7.76 35.96
C ASP A 853 -33.39 -8.06 36.65
N THR A 854 -33.32 -8.41 37.93
CA THR A 854 -34.50 -8.36 38.81
C THR A 854 -34.85 -6.90 38.99
N GLU A 855 -36.07 -6.53 38.57
CA GLU A 855 -36.71 -5.21 38.74
C GLU A 855 -36.31 -4.41 39.99
#